data_AF-A0A9D5AMG3-F1
#
_entry.id   AF-A0A9D5AMG3-F1
#
_cell.length_a   1.000
_cell.length_b   1.000
_cell.length_c   1.000
_cell.angle_alpha   90.00
_cell.angle_beta   90.00
_cell.angle_gamma   90.00
#
_symmetry.space_group_name_H-M   'P 1'
#
loop_
_entity.id
_entity.type
_entity.pdbx_description
1 polymer ?
#
loop_
_entity_poly.entity_id
_entity_poly.type
_entity_poly.pdbx_seq_one_letter_code
_entity_poly.pdbx_strand_id
1 'polypeptide(L)'
;MASLRAARSKLFPLSRTFASPLARPSLNRSPAFSSSAAANAARSTVNRWSHGVLWRSPFSLRPQIRAVAPFIEQFHRKIATSAGENPFKGNLTSLPKPGGGEFGKFYSLPSLNDPRIDRLPYSIRILLESAIRNCDNFQVTKADVEKIIDWESTYSKQVEIPFKPARVLLQDFTGVPAVVDLACMRDAMNKLGSDSNKINPLVPVDLVVDHSVQVDVARSENAVQANMELEFQRNKERFAFLKWGSTAFRNMLVVPPGSGIVHQVNLEYLGRVVFNNEGLLYPDSVVGTDSHTTMIDGLGVAGWGVGGIEAEAAMLGQPMSMVLPGVVGFKLSGKLRNGVTATDLVLTVTQILRKHGVVGKFVEFYGNGMGELSLADRATIANMSPEYGATMGFFPVDHVTLQYLKLTGRSDETVAMIEAYLRANKLFVDYNEPQQDTAYSSYLELNLDEVEPCISGPKRPHDRVALKEMKADWHSCLDNKVGFKGFAIPKEAQGKVAKFDFHGQPAELKHGSVVIAAITSCTNTSNPSVMLGAGLVAKKAHDLGLKVKPWVKTSLAPGSGVVTKYLLQSGLQKYLNEQGFNIVGFGCTTCIGNSGDLDESVSSAISENDIVASAVLSGNRNFEGRVHPLTRANYLASPPLVVAYALAGTVDIDFEKEPLGTGKDGKNVFLRDIWPSTEEIAQCVA
;
A
#
# COMPACT_ATOMS: atom_id res chain seq x y z
N MET A 1 21.31 9.87 33.85
CA MET A 1 22.62 10.41 34.30
C MET A 1 23.51 10.66 33.09
N ALA A 2 24.68 11.26 33.26
CA ALA A 2 25.43 11.92 32.17
C ALA A 2 26.70 11.18 31.72
N SER A 3 27.14 11.55 30.50
CA SER A 3 28.50 11.41 29.94
C SER A 3 29.09 10.01 29.73
N LEU A 4 29.21 9.64 28.45
CA LEU A 4 30.52 9.37 27.83
C LEU A 4 30.42 9.61 26.31
N ARG A 5 31.48 10.11 25.68
CA ARG A 5 31.46 10.56 24.26
C ARG A 5 32.80 10.33 23.56
N ALA A 6 32.71 10.07 22.25
CA ALA A 6 33.71 10.30 21.20
C ALA A 6 34.89 9.33 20.97
N ALA A 7 34.78 8.54 19.89
CA ALA A 7 35.78 8.41 18.82
C ALA A 7 35.06 7.88 17.54
N ARG A 8 34.64 8.70 16.57
CA ARG A 8 35.39 9.29 15.44
C ARG A 8 36.13 8.28 14.53
N SER A 9 35.53 8.01 13.37
CA SER A 9 36.21 7.67 12.10
C SER A 9 35.83 8.71 11.03
N LYS A 10 36.53 8.76 9.89
CA LYS A 10 36.50 9.88 8.92
C LYS A 10 35.71 9.56 7.66
N LEU A 11 35.06 10.58 7.08
CA LEU A 11 34.52 10.59 5.71
C LEU A 11 35.36 11.51 4.81
N PHE A 12 35.49 11.16 3.54
CA PHE A 12 36.10 11.99 2.48
C PHE A 12 35.01 12.67 1.63
N PRO A 13 35.14 13.97 1.31
CA PRO A 13 34.37 14.60 0.25
C PRO A 13 35.13 14.55 -1.09
N LEU A 14 34.43 14.22 -2.19
CA LEU A 14 34.96 14.31 -3.55
C LEU A 14 34.25 15.44 -4.31
N SER A 15 34.90 16.60 -4.40
CA SER A 15 34.44 17.73 -5.21
C SER A 15 34.95 17.62 -6.65
N ARG A 16 34.05 17.66 -7.64
CA ARG A 16 34.42 17.90 -9.05
C ARG A 16 33.59 19.03 -9.64
N THR A 17 34.20 20.21 -9.70
CA THR A 17 33.78 21.31 -10.57
C THR A 17 34.24 21.05 -12.00
N PHE A 18 33.37 21.27 -12.98
CA PHE A 18 33.77 21.51 -14.38
C PHE A 18 32.90 22.62 -14.96
N ALA A 19 33.53 23.51 -15.73
CA ALA A 19 32.88 24.62 -16.42
C ALA A 19 32.93 24.41 -17.94
N SER A 20 31.93 24.91 -18.66
CA SER A 20 32.04 25.17 -20.10
C SER A 20 32.82 26.48 -20.34
N PRO A 21 33.40 26.67 -21.54
CA PRO A 21 32.66 27.51 -22.49
C PRO A 21 32.86 27.22 -24.00
N LEU A 22 31.81 27.56 -24.76
CA LEU A 22 31.79 28.22 -26.09
C LEU A 22 32.31 27.56 -27.40
N ALA A 23 31.46 27.78 -28.42
CA ALA A 23 31.73 28.11 -29.84
C ALA A 23 31.98 27.01 -30.89
N ARG A 24 31.53 27.33 -32.12
CA ARG A 24 31.65 26.57 -33.38
C ARG A 24 32.90 27.00 -34.18
N PRO A 25 33.30 26.25 -35.23
CA PRO A 25 32.86 26.68 -36.58
C PRO A 25 32.19 25.54 -37.39
N SER A 26 32.04 25.72 -38.71
CA SER A 26 31.03 25.04 -39.55
C SER A 26 31.55 24.51 -40.89
N LEU A 27 30.67 23.76 -41.59
CA LEU A 27 30.66 23.38 -43.03
C LEU A 27 31.40 22.11 -43.47
N ASN A 28 30.61 21.10 -43.89
CA ASN A 28 30.35 20.73 -45.31
C ASN A 28 30.41 19.22 -45.67
N ARG A 29 29.52 18.83 -46.61
CA ARG A 29 29.50 17.62 -47.47
C ARG A 29 29.17 16.25 -46.87
N SER A 30 27.87 15.92 -46.98
CA SER A 30 27.30 14.65 -47.47
C SER A 30 27.89 14.26 -48.87
N PRO A 31 27.69 13.04 -49.45
CA PRO A 31 26.50 12.18 -49.26
C PRO A 31 26.61 10.62 -49.33
N ALA A 32 25.65 9.99 -48.66
CA ALA A 32 24.81 8.84 -49.09
C ALA A 32 25.38 7.43 -49.37
N PHE A 33 24.43 6.47 -49.36
CA PHE A 33 24.51 5.03 -49.69
C PHE A 33 25.39 4.13 -48.79
N SER A 34 25.01 2.88 -48.49
CA SER A 34 23.68 2.23 -48.45
C SER A 34 23.76 0.88 -47.71
N SER A 35 22.67 0.47 -47.07
CA SER A 35 22.58 -0.81 -46.36
C SER A 35 22.32 -2.01 -47.27
N SER A 36 23.14 -3.07 -47.19
CA SER A 36 22.70 -4.46 -47.37
C SER A 36 23.80 -5.47 -47.04
N ALA A 37 23.52 -6.42 -46.15
CA ALA A 37 24.22 -7.71 -46.05
C ALA A 37 23.30 -8.70 -45.32
N ALA A 38 23.15 -9.92 -45.85
CA ALA A 38 22.31 -10.95 -45.25
C ALA A 38 22.82 -12.36 -45.60
N ALA A 39 22.37 -13.33 -44.79
CA ALA A 39 22.36 -14.77 -45.05
C ALA A 39 23.70 -15.56 -45.01
N ASN A 40 23.66 -16.65 -44.20
CA ASN A 40 24.05 -18.04 -44.56
C ASN A 40 25.54 -18.37 -44.87
N ALA A 41 26.05 -19.59 -44.59
CA ALA A 41 25.52 -20.76 -43.86
C ALA A 41 26.67 -21.66 -43.33
N ALA A 42 26.34 -22.71 -42.58
CA ALA A 42 27.28 -23.63 -41.95
C ALA A 42 27.99 -24.61 -42.93
N ARG A 43 29.14 -25.16 -42.49
CA ARG A 43 29.30 -26.63 -42.34
C ARG A 43 30.58 -27.08 -41.59
N SER A 44 30.54 -28.35 -41.18
CA SER A 44 31.45 -29.10 -40.30
C SER A 44 32.56 -29.88 -41.01
N THR A 45 33.62 -30.26 -40.27
CA THR A 45 34.39 -31.52 -40.48
C THR A 45 35.14 -31.96 -39.20
N VAL A 46 35.46 -33.26 -39.08
CA VAL A 46 36.04 -33.94 -37.89
C VAL A 46 36.93 -35.13 -38.32
N ASN A 47 37.85 -35.60 -37.46
CA ASN A 47 38.79 -36.76 -37.54
C ASN A 47 40.23 -36.42 -38.04
N ARG A 48 41.32 -37.09 -37.60
CA ARG A 48 41.53 -38.21 -36.61
C ARG A 48 42.96 -38.22 -36.01
N TRP A 49 43.25 -39.13 -35.07
CA TRP A 49 44.58 -39.43 -34.47
C TRP A 49 45.57 -40.11 -35.48
N SER A 50 46.86 -40.45 -35.22
CA SER A 50 47.66 -40.79 -34.00
C SER A 50 49.20 -40.71 -34.32
N HIS A 51 50.24 -41.08 -33.52
CA HIS A 51 50.46 -41.69 -32.18
C HIS A 51 51.94 -41.47 -31.69
N GLY A 52 52.36 -42.07 -30.55
CA GLY A 52 53.79 -42.21 -30.11
C GLY A 52 54.16 -41.43 -28.81
N VAL A 53 54.33 -41.97 -27.59
CA VAL A 53 55.27 -43.00 -27.04
C VAL A 53 56.69 -42.44 -26.77
N LEU A 54 57.34 -42.49 -25.58
CA LEU A 54 56.92 -42.72 -24.16
C LEU A 54 58.17 -42.53 -23.24
N TRP A 55 58.06 -41.96 -22.02
CA TRP A 55 59.02 -42.20 -20.90
C TRP A 55 58.36 -41.98 -19.51
N ARG A 56 59.05 -42.30 -18.40
CA ARG A 56 58.40 -42.68 -17.11
C ARG A 56 58.49 -41.68 -15.94
N SER A 57 57.39 -41.64 -15.15
CA SER A 57 57.21 -41.58 -13.68
C SER A 57 58.44 -41.65 -12.73
N PRO A 58 58.38 -41.24 -11.43
CA PRO A 58 57.16 -41.24 -10.57
C PRO A 58 56.99 -40.12 -9.51
N PHE A 59 55.74 -39.85 -9.09
CA PHE A 59 55.17 -40.16 -7.75
C PHE A 59 53.76 -39.56 -7.58
N SER A 60 53.04 -39.96 -6.54
CA SER A 60 51.58 -39.76 -6.41
C SER A 60 51.17 -39.31 -5.02
N LEU A 61 49.99 -38.68 -4.90
CA LEU A 61 49.09 -38.86 -3.75
C LEU A 61 47.66 -38.39 -4.08
N ARG A 62 46.68 -39.29 -3.94
CA ARG A 62 45.24 -38.96 -3.84
C ARG A 62 44.81 -39.09 -2.37
N PRO A 63 43.94 -38.19 -1.88
CA PRO A 63 42.98 -38.57 -0.84
C PRO A 63 41.53 -38.52 -1.33
N GLN A 64 40.87 -39.67 -1.24
CA GLN A 64 39.46 -39.86 -0.81
C GLN A 64 38.46 -38.69 -0.94
N ILE A 65 37.72 -38.64 -2.05
CA ILE A 65 36.34 -38.11 -2.08
C ILE A 65 35.38 -39.29 -2.29
N ARG A 66 35.15 -40.08 -1.23
CA ARG A 66 34.15 -41.18 -1.22
C ARG A 66 33.80 -41.67 0.20
N ALA A 67 33.28 -40.77 1.03
CA ALA A 67 32.75 -41.11 2.36
C ALA A 67 31.53 -40.26 2.80
N VAL A 68 31.33 -39.08 2.20
CA VAL A 68 30.37 -38.09 2.70
C VAL A 68 28.92 -38.35 2.27
N ALA A 69 28.68 -39.06 1.16
CA ALA A 69 27.33 -39.35 0.65
C ALA A 69 26.40 -40.06 1.68
N PRO A 70 26.77 -41.22 2.26
CA PRO A 70 25.91 -41.86 3.26
C PRO A 70 25.80 -41.04 4.55
N PHE A 71 26.81 -40.20 4.88
CA PHE A 71 26.72 -39.32 6.04
C PHE A 71 25.72 -38.17 5.79
N ILE A 72 25.70 -37.57 4.60
CA ILE A 72 24.70 -36.58 4.20
C ILE A 72 23.32 -37.20 4.08
N GLU A 73 23.16 -38.40 3.52
CA GLU A 73 21.87 -39.10 3.52
C GLU A 73 21.38 -39.47 4.93
N GLN A 74 22.28 -39.84 5.84
CA GLN A 74 21.94 -40.14 7.23
C GLN A 74 21.66 -38.87 8.05
N PHE A 75 22.31 -37.75 7.72
CA PHE A 75 22.05 -36.42 8.29
C PHE A 75 20.71 -35.86 7.77
N HIS A 76 20.44 -35.98 6.47
CA HIS A 76 19.16 -35.62 5.85
C HIS A 76 18.02 -36.53 6.32
N ARG A 77 18.26 -37.83 6.54
CA ARG A 77 17.28 -38.71 7.22
C ARG A 77 17.04 -38.27 8.65
N LYS A 78 18.09 -37.93 9.43
CA LYS A 78 17.91 -37.38 10.78
C LYS A 78 17.13 -36.07 10.80
N ILE A 79 17.34 -35.17 9.84
CA ILE A 79 16.63 -33.89 9.71
C ILE A 79 15.18 -34.10 9.25
N ALA A 80 14.95 -34.99 8.28
CA ALA A 80 13.59 -35.39 7.87
C ALA A 80 12.81 -36.14 8.97
N THR A 81 13.49 -36.60 10.02
CA THR A 81 12.90 -37.16 11.24
C THR A 81 13.09 -36.29 12.48
N SER A 82 13.53 -35.02 12.36
CA SER A 82 13.70 -34.09 13.49
C SER A 82 12.59 -33.06 13.61
N ALA A 83 11.64 -33.03 12.67
CA ALA A 83 10.34 -32.40 12.89
C ALA A 83 9.61 -33.20 13.99
N GLY A 84 9.56 -32.65 15.20
CA GLY A 84 8.83 -33.25 16.30
C GLY A 84 7.33 -33.17 16.09
N GLU A 85 6.58 -34.06 16.73
CA GLU A 85 5.13 -33.86 16.89
C GLU A 85 4.89 -32.50 17.59
N ASN A 86 3.95 -31.69 17.09
CA ASN A 86 3.72 -30.35 17.62
C ASN A 86 3.44 -30.44 19.13
N PRO A 87 4.28 -29.85 20.00
CA PRO A 87 4.14 -30.03 21.44
C PRO A 87 2.85 -29.46 22.04
N PHE A 88 2.20 -28.55 21.32
CA PHE A 88 0.92 -27.94 21.68
C PHE A 88 -0.27 -28.69 21.09
N LYS A 89 -0.09 -29.90 20.54
CA LYS A 89 -1.18 -30.78 20.06
C LYS A 89 -2.24 -31.04 21.15
N GLY A 90 -1.87 -31.02 22.43
CA GLY A 90 -2.82 -31.10 23.56
C GLY A 90 -3.74 -29.87 23.70
N ASN A 91 -3.40 -28.75 23.07
CA ASN A 91 -4.18 -27.51 23.03
C ASN A 91 -5.12 -27.44 21.79
N LEU A 92 -5.10 -28.45 20.92
CA LEU A 92 -5.95 -28.54 19.73
C LEU A 92 -7.37 -29.00 20.13
N THR A 93 -8.35 -28.11 20.05
CA THR A 93 -9.75 -28.38 20.41
C THR A 93 -10.71 -28.11 19.24
N SER A 94 -11.89 -28.73 19.27
CA SER A 94 -12.99 -28.49 18.34
C SER A 94 -13.72 -27.17 18.61
N LEU A 95 -14.13 -26.47 17.56
CA LEU A 95 -15.04 -25.33 17.61
C LEU A 95 -16.47 -25.79 17.28
N PRO A 96 -17.41 -25.81 18.25
CA PRO A 96 -18.78 -26.30 18.00
C PRO A 96 -19.55 -25.35 17.08
N LYS A 97 -20.40 -25.93 16.21
CA LYS A 97 -21.28 -25.19 15.30
C LYS A 97 -22.69 -25.05 15.89
N PRO A 98 -23.33 -23.85 15.85
CA PRO A 98 -24.73 -23.70 16.20
C PRO A 98 -25.64 -24.61 15.37
N GLY A 99 -26.53 -25.35 16.03
CA GLY A 99 -27.37 -26.38 15.40
C GLY A 99 -26.74 -27.78 15.33
N GLY A 100 -25.47 -27.93 15.70
CA GLY A 100 -24.77 -29.22 15.81
C GLY A 100 -23.61 -29.38 14.83
N GLY A 101 -22.68 -30.27 15.19
CA GLY A 101 -21.41 -30.48 14.48
C GLY A 101 -20.29 -29.54 14.96
N GLU A 102 -19.18 -29.53 14.23
CA GLU A 102 -18.03 -28.63 14.44
C GLU A 102 -17.76 -27.80 13.17
N PHE A 103 -17.28 -26.57 13.33
CA PHE A 103 -16.76 -25.77 12.21
C PHE A 103 -15.35 -26.23 11.77
N GLY A 104 -14.60 -26.82 12.70
CA GLY A 104 -13.19 -27.17 12.57
C GLY A 104 -12.52 -27.22 13.94
N LYS A 105 -11.20 -27.36 13.96
CA LYS A 105 -10.36 -27.44 15.16
C LYS A 105 -9.34 -26.31 15.19
N PHE A 106 -8.94 -25.88 16.39
CA PHE A 106 -7.99 -24.78 16.58
C PHE A 106 -7.09 -25.01 17.79
N TYR A 107 -5.91 -24.41 17.76
CA TYR A 107 -5.06 -24.31 18.94
C TYR A 107 -5.65 -23.23 19.87
N SER A 108 -6.16 -23.66 21.02
CA SER A 108 -6.83 -22.78 21.98
C SER A 108 -5.81 -22.04 22.85
N LEU A 109 -5.65 -20.73 22.64
CA LEU A 109 -4.79 -19.88 23.47
C LEU A 109 -5.20 -19.92 24.96
N PRO A 110 -6.51 -19.87 25.34
CA PRO A 110 -6.92 -20.05 26.74
C PRO A 110 -6.48 -21.38 27.36
N SER A 111 -6.41 -22.47 26.59
CA SER A 111 -6.03 -23.79 27.10
C SER A 111 -4.57 -23.92 27.54
N LEU A 112 -3.73 -22.90 27.31
CA LEU A 112 -2.39 -22.81 27.87
C LEU A 112 -2.40 -22.50 29.37
N ASN A 113 -3.50 -21.95 29.90
CA ASN A 113 -3.68 -21.57 31.31
C ASN A 113 -2.63 -20.55 31.84
N ASP A 114 -2.04 -19.75 30.95
CA ASP A 114 -1.06 -18.71 31.32
C ASP A 114 -1.72 -17.32 31.39
N PRO A 115 -1.72 -16.63 32.54
CA PRO A 115 -2.36 -15.33 32.71
C PRO A 115 -1.65 -14.18 31.97
N ARG A 116 -0.44 -14.37 31.46
CA ARG A 116 0.26 -13.37 30.64
C ARG A 116 -0.47 -13.14 29.31
N ILE A 117 -1.08 -14.19 28.75
CA ILE A 117 -1.82 -14.15 27.47
C ILE A 117 -2.95 -13.11 27.52
N ASP A 118 -3.62 -12.98 28.66
CA ASP A 118 -4.70 -12.02 28.89
C ASP A 118 -4.25 -10.55 28.88
N ARG A 119 -2.95 -10.26 29.02
CA ARG A 119 -2.38 -8.91 28.94
C ARG A 119 -1.78 -8.58 27.58
N LEU A 120 -1.57 -9.57 26.71
CA LEU A 120 -0.95 -9.36 25.39
C LEU A 120 -1.84 -8.49 24.49
N PRO A 121 -1.26 -7.55 23.72
CA PRO A 121 -1.92 -6.92 22.58
C PRO A 121 -2.50 -7.94 21.59
N TYR A 122 -3.63 -7.63 20.97
CA TYR A 122 -4.30 -8.52 20.00
C TYR A 122 -3.37 -8.88 18.83
N SER A 123 -2.59 -7.91 18.36
CA SER A 123 -1.51 -8.08 17.39
C SER A 123 -0.47 -9.14 17.81
N ILE A 124 -0.11 -9.21 19.10
CA ILE A 124 0.85 -10.19 19.63
C ILE A 124 0.18 -11.56 19.83
N ARG A 125 -1.12 -11.61 20.20
CA ARG A 125 -1.91 -12.87 20.26
C ARG A 125 -1.95 -13.59 18.91
N ILE A 126 -1.93 -12.86 17.78
CA ILE A 126 -1.84 -13.44 16.43
C ILE A 126 -0.45 -14.04 16.15
N LEU A 127 0.64 -13.36 16.55
CA LEU A 127 2.00 -13.91 16.45
C LEU A 127 2.14 -15.20 17.30
N LEU A 128 1.55 -15.19 18.49
CA LEU A 128 1.51 -16.34 19.41
C LEU A 128 0.80 -17.55 18.79
N GLU A 129 -0.38 -17.35 18.19
CA GLU A 129 -1.10 -18.43 17.49
C GLU A 129 -0.26 -19.01 16.35
N SER A 130 0.35 -18.16 15.51
CA SER A 130 1.21 -18.61 14.41
C SER A 130 2.37 -19.47 14.92
N ALA A 131 3.04 -19.04 16.00
CA ALA A 131 4.14 -19.79 16.60
C ALA A 131 3.69 -21.14 17.20
N ILE A 132 2.55 -21.17 17.91
CA ILE A 132 1.98 -22.40 18.50
C ILE A 132 1.62 -23.41 17.41
N ARG A 133 0.84 -23.00 16.41
CA ARG A 133 0.35 -23.86 15.33
C ARG A 133 1.48 -24.43 14.47
N ASN A 134 2.57 -23.69 14.29
CA ASN A 134 3.72 -24.09 13.49
C ASN A 134 4.88 -24.70 14.29
N CYS A 135 4.75 -24.91 15.60
CA CYS A 135 5.84 -25.42 16.44
C CYS A 135 6.24 -26.86 16.09
N ASP A 136 7.37 -27.02 15.40
CA ASP A 136 7.99 -28.29 14.99
C ASP A 136 9.24 -28.65 15.82
N ASN A 137 9.72 -27.71 16.65
CA ASN A 137 11.02 -27.73 17.36
C ASN A 137 12.25 -27.68 16.44
N PHE A 138 12.10 -27.17 15.21
CA PHE A 138 13.17 -27.00 14.25
C PHE A 138 13.14 -25.61 13.57
N GLN A 139 12.08 -25.28 12.83
CA GLN A 139 11.81 -23.92 12.33
C GLN A 139 11.20 -23.01 13.40
N VAL A 140 10.38 -23.57 14.30
CA VAL A 140 9.68 -22.86 15.38
C VAL A 140 9.74 -23.70 16.65
N THR A 141 10.32 -23.16 17.72
CA THR A 141 10.57 -23.91 18.96
C THR A 141 9.64 -23.49 20.10
N LYS A 142 9.53 -24.35 21.13
CA LYS A 142 8.89 -23.96 22.41
C LYS A 142 9.45 -22.68 23.02
N ALA A 143 10.75 -22.44 22.85
CA ALA A 143 11.40 -21.23 23.38
C ALA A 143 10.93 -19.97 22.63
N ASP A 144 10.57 -20.09 21.35
CA ASP A 144 10.01 -18.99 20.58
C ASP A 144 8.57 -18.65 21.00
N VAL A 145 7.77 -19.66 21.30
CA VAL A 145 6.43 -19.48 21.90
C VAL A 145 6.55 -18.76 23.26
N GLU A 146 7.46 -19.22 24.13
CA GLU A 146 7.69 -18.59 25.45
C GLU A 146 8.18 -17.13 25.33
N LYS A 147 9.05 -16.79 24.37
CA LYS A 147 9.44 -15.39 24.10
C LYS A 147 8.24 -14.48 23.83
N ILE A 148 7.20 -15.00 23.16
CA ILE A 148 6.00 -14.25 22.77
C ILE A 148 5.00 -14.18 23.93
N ILE A 149 4.89 -15.21 24.78
CA ILE A 149 4.08 -15.15 26.00
C ILE A 149 4.70 -14.18 27.01
N ASP A 150 6.03 -14.15 27.15
CA ASP A 150 6.79 -13.19 27.99
C ASP A 150 6.97 -11.80 27.35
N TRP A 151 6.09 -11.39 26.41
CA TRP A 151 6.25 -10.20 25.57
C TRP A 151 6.60 -8.93 26.35
N GLU A 152 5.90 -8.63 27.46
CA GLU A 152 6.16 -7.45 28.32
C GLU A 152 7.62 -7.39 28.79
N SER A 153 8.25 -8.54 28.99
CA SER A 153 9.65 -8.67 29.41
C SER A 153 10.63 -8.77 28.24
N THR A 154 10.20 -9.13 27.03
CA THR A 154 11.10 -9.53 25.92
C THR A 154 11.15 -8.54 24.76
N TYR A 155 10.10 -7.76 24.48
CA TYR A 155 10.13 -6.78 23.38
C TYR A 155 11.28 -5.77 23.54
N SER A 156 11.55 -5.34 24.77
CA SER A 156 12.61 -4.38 25.10
C SER A 156 14.03 -4.96 24.98
N LYS A 157 14.16 -6.29 24.94
CA LYS A 157 15.42 -7.02 24.75
C LYS A 157 15.74 -7.27 23.27
N GLN A 158 14.87 -6.83 22.35
CA GLN A 158 14.99 -7.02 20.90
C GLN A 158 15.18 -8.49 20.49
N VAL A 159 14.47 -9.43 21.14
CA VAL A 159 14.57 -10.86 20.80
C VAL A 159 14.01 -11.14 19.39
N GLU A 160 14.70 -11.98 18.63
CA GLU A 160 14.17 -12.51 17.37
C GLU A 160 13.15 -13.64 17.62
N ILE A 161 12.08 -13.65 16.83
CA ILE A 161 11.06 -14.69 16.75
C ILE A 161 10.84 -15.11 15.28
N PRO A 162 10.51 -16.38 15.01
CA PRO A 162 10.05 -16.83 13.71
C PRO A 162 8.55 -16.50 13.53
N PHE A 163 8.18 -15.97 12.37
CA PHE A 163 6.79 -15.76 11.97
C PHE A 163 6.48 -16.46 10.64
N LYS A 164 5.33 -17.12 10.58
CA LYS A 164 4.81 -17.77 9.36
C LYS A 164 3.43 -17.18 9.04
N PRO A 165 3.31 -16.27 8.04
CA PRO A 165 2.03 -15.69 7.66
C PRO A 165 1.12 -16.75 7.04
N ALA A 166 -0.19 -16.53 7.10
CA ALA A 166 -1.18 -17.44 6.52
C ALA A 166 -1.19 -17.43 4.98
N ARG A 167 -0.76 -16.33 4.35
CA ARG A 167 -0.71 -16.13 2.89
C ARG A 167 0.26 -15.01 2.49
N VAL A 168 0.46 -14.83 1.18
CA VAL A 168 1.26 -13.76 0.58
C VAL A 168 0.44 -12.96 -0.44
N LEU A 169 0.67 -11.65 -0.53
CA LEU A 169 -0.01 -10.73 -1.45
C LEU A 169 0.98 -10.06 -2.40
N LEU A 170 0.70 -10.06 -3.70
CA LEU A 170 1.56 -9.48 -4.73
C LEU A 170 0.82 -8.44 -5.58
N GLN A 171 1.57 -7.49 -6.13
CA GLN A 171 1.13 -6.58 -7.20
C GLN A 171 2.08 -6.68 -8.41
N ASP A 172 1.67 -6.30 -9.62
CA ASP A 172 2.38 -6.70 -10.84
C ASP A 172 3.83 -6.18 -11.00
N PHE A 173 4.21 -5.04 -10.41
CA PHE A 173 5.59 -4.53 -10.49
C PHE A 173 6.57 -5.40 -9.69
N THR A 174 6.14 -6.00 -8.57
CA THR A 174 6.97 -6.87 -7.71
C THR A 174 6.67 -8.36 -7.88
N GLY A 175 5.46 -8.70 -8.32
CA GLY A 175 5.06 -10.05 -8.65
C GLY A 175 5.70 -10.58 -9.93
N VAL A 176 6.03 -9.73 -10.91
CA VAL A 176 6.82 -10.13 -12.08
C VAL A 176 8.21 -10.67 -11.67
N PRO A 177 9.07 -9.94 -10.93
CA PRO A 177 10.35 -10.48 -10.48
C PRO A 177 10.18 -11.69 -9.57
N ALA A 178 9.27 -11.69 -8.59
CA ALA A 178 9.06 -12.86 -7.72
C ALA A 178 8.68 -14.15 -8.50
N VAL A 179 7.90 -14.04 -9.59
CA VAL A 179 7.57 -15.18 -10.47
C VAL A 179 8.76 -15.55 -11.39
N VAL A 180 9.63 -14.61 -11.75
CA VAL A 180 10.93 -14.90 -12.41
C VAL A 180 11.84 -15.67 -11.47
N ASP A 181 12.00 -15.24 -10.22
CA ASP A 181 12.91 -15.87 -9.26
C ASP A 181 12.42 -17.29 -8.89
N LEU A 182 11.12 -17.50 -8.69
CA LEU A 182 10.55 -18.86 -8.58
C LEU A 182 10.78 -19.72 -9.83
N ALA A 183 10.77 -19.15 -11.03
CA ALA A 183 11.11 -19.86 -12.27
C ALA A 183 12.60 -20.22 -12.33
N CYS A 184 13.49 -19.28 -11.98
CA CYS A 184 14.93 -19.51 -11.92
C CYS A 184 15.32 -20.55 -10.83
N MET A 185 14.60 -20.59 -9.71
CA MET A 185 14.76 -21.63 -8.69
C MET A 185 14.34 -23.01 -9.19
N ARG A 186 13.27 -23.14 -9.98
CA ARG A 186 12.91 -24.41 -10.66
C ARG A 186 14.01 -24.87 -11.60
N ASP A 187 14.57 -23.94 -12.36
CA ASP A 187 15.65 -24.18 -13.30
C ASP A 187 16.94 -24.62 -12.59
N ALA A 188 17.26 -24.01 -11.44
CA ALA A 188 18.39 -24.39 -10.59
C ALA A 188 18.20 -25.79 -9.97
N MET A 189 17.01 -26.11 -9.44
CA MET A 189 16.70 -27.44 -8.91
C MET A 189 16.86 -28.54 -9.95
N ASN A 190 16.38 -28.30 -11.18
CA ASN A 190 16.55 -29.22 -12.31
C ASN A 190 18.04 -29.40 -12.68
N LYS A 191 18.82 -28.32 -12.74
CA LYS A 191 20.28 -28.35 -12.97
C LYS A 191 21.06 -29.10 -11.87
N LEU A 192 20.53 -29.15 -10.64
CA LEU A 192 21.05 -29.95 -9.53
C LEU A 192 20.56 -31.41 -9.52
N GLY A 193 19.77 -31.83 -10.51
CA GLY A 193 19.23 -33.19 -10.59
C GLY A 193 18.10 -33.47 -9.58
N SER A 194 17.43 -32.43 -9.08
CA SER A 194 16.31 -32.53 -8.14
C SER A 194 14.98 -32.20 -8.81
N ASP A 195 13.89 -32.66 -8.20
CA ASP A 195 12.53 -32.32 -8.65
C ASP A 195 12.24 -30.83 -8.47
N SER A 196 12.01 -30.14 -9.59
CA SER A 196 11.67 -28.72 -9.62
C SER A 196 10.26 -28.42 -9.12
N ASN A 197 9.35 -29.39 -9.07
CA ASN A 197 7.98 -29.20 -8.56
C ASN A 197 7.91 -28.94 -7.05
N LYS A 198 9.03 -29.14 -6.34
CA LYS A 198 9.25 -28.70 -4.96
C LYS A 198 9.31 -27.18 -4.80
N ILE A 199 9.69 -26.45 -5.86
CA ILE A 199 9.57 -24.99 -5.89
C ILE A 199 8.13 -24.65 -6.27
N ASN A 200 7.31 -24.47 -5.24
CA ASN A 200 5.92 -24.07 -5.34
C ASN A 200 5.50 -23.39 -4.03
N PRO A 201 4.68 -22.31 -4.06
CA PRO A 201 4.09 -21.77 -2.85
C PRO A 201 3.34 -22.82 -2.02
N LEU A 202 3.63 -22.85 -0.72
CA LEU A 202 3.02 -23.73 0.28
C LEU A 202 1.85 -23.04 1.01
N VAL A 203 1.82 -21.70 0.98
CA VAL A 203 0.68 -20.86 1.39
C VAL A 203 0.00 -20.25 0.14
N PRO A 204 -1.26 -19.77 0.25
CA PRO A 204 -1.90 -19.02 -0.82
C PRO A 204 -1.10 -17.76 -1.20
N VAL A 205 -1.06 -17.47 -2.50
CA VAL A 205 -0.45 -16.27 -3.09
C VAL A 205 -1.49 -15.60 -3.97
N ASP A 206 -2.01 -14.46 -3.54
CA ASP A 206 -2.92 -13.66 -4.35
C ASP A 206 -2.12 -12.53 -5.03
N LEU A 207 -2.08 -12.49 -6.36
CA LEU A 207 -1.45 -11.42 -7.14
C LEU A 207 -2.52 -10.57 -7.84
N VAL A 208 -2.42 -9.25 -7.76
CA VAL A 208 -3.31 -8.31 -8.47
C VAL A 208 -2.51 -7.50 -9.49
N VAL A 209 -3.12 -7.20 -10.65
CA VAL A 209 -2.50 -6.39 -11.70
C VAL A 209 -3.16 -5.02 -11.75
N ASP A 210 -2.45 -4.01 -11.24
CA ASP A 210 -2.99 -2.68 -10.91
C ASP A 210 -1.97 -1.53 -10.98
N HIS A 211 -0.67 -1.82 -11.09
CA HIS A 211 0.41 -0.84 -11.23
C HIS A 211 0.76 -0.52 -12.70
N SER A 212 0.22 -1.28 -13.65
CA SER A 212 0.47 -1.13 -15.09
C SER A 212 -0.35 -0.05 -15.81
N VAL A 213 -1.55 0.29 -15.32
CA VAL A 213 -2.43 1.29 -15.95
C VAL A 213 -1.93 2.72 -15.71
N GLN A 214 -2.07 3.57 -16.74
CA GLN A 214 -1.70 4.98 -16.70
C GLN A 214 -2.88 5.86 -17.11
N VAL A 215 -2.89 7.11 -16.66
CA VAL A 215 -3.91 8.10 -17.04
C VAL A 215 -3.49 8.83 -18.30
N ASP A 216 -3.33 8.10 -19.41
CA ASP A 216 -3.03 8.70 -20.72
C ASP A 216 -4.17 9.64 -21.15
N VAL A 217 -5.40 9.13 -21.11
CA VAL A 217 -6.65 9.85 -21.36
C VAL A 217 -7.33 10.18 -20.04
N ALA A 218 -7.80 11.42 -19.92
CA ALA A 218 -8.58 11.96 -18.80
C ALA A 218 -9.80 12.73 -19.33
N ARG A 219 -10.73 13.14 -18.44
CA ARG A 219 -11.89 14.00 -18.76
C ARG A 219 -12.76 13.53 -19.95
N SER A 220 -12.84 12.23 -20.18
CA SER A 220 -13.52 11.63 -21.32
C SER A 220 -14.27 10.37 -20.91
N GLU A 221 -15.43 10.12 -21.50
CA GLU A 221 -16.21 8.90 -21.28
C GLU A 221 -15.49 7.64 -21.82
N ASN A 222 -14.63 7.81 -22.83
CA ASN A 222 -13.81 6.73 -23.40
C ASN A 222 -12.49 6.48 -22.63
N ALA A 223 -12.22 7.22 -21.55
CA ALA A 223 -10.92 7.17 -20.87
C ALA A 223 -10.55 5.77 -20.36
N VAL A 224 -11.49 5.04 -19.76
CA VAL A 224 -11.27 3.65 -19.28
C VAL A 224 -10.79 2.74 -20.41
N GLN A 225 -11.50 2.74 -21.55
CA GLN A 225 -11.18 1.86 -22.66
C GLN A 225 -9.83 2.21 -23.29
N ALA A 226 -9.56 3.50 -23.53
CA ALA A 226 -8.30 3.96 -24.11
C ALA A 226 -7.09 3.62 -23.21
N ASN A 227 -7.20 3.87 -21.91
CA ASN A 227 -6.13 3.61 -20.96
C ASN A 227 -5.88 2.10 -20.76
N MET A 228 -6.93 1.28 -20.72
CA MET A 228 -6.80 -0.18 -20.66
C MET A 228 -6.22 -0.76 -21.97
N GLU A 229 -6.58 -0.21 -23.13
CA GLU A 229 -5.98 -0.66 -24.39
C GLU A 229 -4.48 -0.33 -24.44
N LEU A 230 -4.08 0.89 -24.08
CA LEU A 230 -2.67 1.28 -23.98
C LEU A 230 -1.91 0.45 -22.92
N GLU A 231 -2.53 0.16 -21.78
CA GLU A 231 -1.98 -0.74 -20.76
C GLU A 231 -1.69 -2.14 -21.36
N PHE A 232 -2.66 -2.75 -22.03
CA PHE A 232 -2.51 -4.08 -22.64
C PHE A 232 -1.48 -4.08 -23.78
N GLN A 233 -1.44 -3.03 -24.61
CA GLN A 233 -0.44 -2.89 -25.67
C GLN A 233 0.99 -2.80 -25.09
N ARG A 234 1.18 -2.00 -24.03
CA ARG A 234 2.49 -1.78 -23.38
C ARG A 234 2.96 -2.97 -22.53
N ASN A 235 2.06 -3.71 -21.89
CA ASN A 235 2.39 -4.71 -20.87
C ASN A 235 2.16 -6.18 -21.30
N LYS A 236 1.80 -6.43 -22.57
CA LYS A 236 1.43 -7.75 -23.11
C LYS A 236 2.33 -8.91 -22.67
N GLU A 237 3.65 -8.72 -22.69
CA GLU A 237 4.63 -9.74 -22.27
C GLU A 237 4.57 -10.02 -20.77
N ARG A 238 4.56 -8.98 -19.93
CA ARG A 238 4.42 -9.09 -18.47
C ARG A 238 3.13 -9.82 -18.10
N PHE A 239 2.02 -9.49 -18.75
CA PHE A 239 0.72 -10.11 -18.51
C PHE A 239 0.68 -11.58 -18.97
N ALA A 240 1.30 -11.91 -20.10
CA ALA A 240 1.44 -13.29 -20.55
C ALA A 240 2.30 -14.13 -19.57
N PHE A 241 3.37 -13.54 -19.04
CA PHE A 241 4.25 -14.18 -18.06
C PHE A 241 3.54 -14.42 -16.71
N LEU A 242 2.82 -13.43 -16.16
CA LEU A 242 2.03 -13.62 -14.95
C LEU A 242 0.91 -14.66 -15.13
N LYS A 243 0.25 -14.67 -16.30
CA LYS A 243 -0.75 -15.69 -16.65
C LYS A 243 -0.12 -17.09 -16.73
N TRP A 244 1.09 -17.23 -17.26
CA TRP A 244 1.85 -18.48 -17.18
C TRP A 244 2.10 -18.87 -15.71
N GLY A 245 2.55 -17.94 -14.86
CA GLY A 245 2.76 -18.17 -13.43
C GLY A 245 1.55 -18.80 -12.74
N SER A 246 0.35 -18.24 -12.96
CA SER A 246 -0.92 -18.74 -12.40
C SER A 246 -1.30 -20.18 -12.79
N THR A 247 -0.68 -20.73 -13.84
CA THR A 247 -0.89 -22.12 -14.28
C THR A 247 0.32 -23.02 -14.00
N ALA A 248 1.51 -22.44 -13.82
CA ALA A 248 2.74 -23.15 -13.48
C ALA A 248 2.88 -23.43 -11.98
N PHE A 249 2.29 -22.61 -11.11
CA PHE A 249 2.40 -22.72 -9.65
C PHE A 249 1.03 -22.99 -9.01
N ARG A 250 0.92 -24.05 -8.19
CA ARG A 250 -0.24 -24.27 -7.32
C ARG A 250 -0.29 -23.15 -6.27
N ASN A 251 -1.48 -22.88 -5.73
CA ASN A 251 -1.74 -21.83 -4.73
C ASN A 251 -1.52 -20.38 -5.22
N MET A 252 -1.27 -20.15 -6.52
CA MET A 252 -1.07 -18.83 -7.11
C MET A 252 -2.32 -18.34 -7.87
N LEU A 253 -3.05 -17.40 -7.29
CA LEU A 253 -4.14 -16.68 -7.95
C LEU A 253 -3.59 -15.41 -8.62
N VAL A 254 -3.99 -15.15 -9.87
CA VAL A 254 -3.71 -13.87 -10.56
C VAL A 254 -5.04 -13.21 -10.92
N VAL A 255 -5.31 -12.07 -10.29
CA VAL A 255 -6.43 -11.18 -10.58
C VAL A 255 -6.03 -10.26 -11.76
N PRO A 256 -6.79 -10.25 -12.87
CA PRO A 256 -6.37 -9.61 -14.13
C PRO A 256 -6.44 -8.07 -14.10
N PRO A 257 -5.80 -7.39 -15.08
CA PRO A 257 -5.87 -5.94 -15.24
C PRO A 257 -7.31 -5.40 -15.24
N GLY A 258 -7.50 -4.21 -14.67
CA GLY A 258 -8.80 -3.54 -14.62
C GLY A 258 -9.78 -4.09 -13.57
N SER A 259 -9.36 -5.01 -12.70
CA SER A 259 -10.23 -5.55 -11.64
C SER A 259 -10.34 -4.63 -10.41
N GLY A 260 -9.29 -3.87 -10.10
CA GLY A 260 -9.18 -3.05 -8.89
C GLY A 260 -7.73 -2.92 -8.39
N ILE A 261 -7.54 -2.11 -7.35
CA ILE A 261 -6.25 -1.92 -6.66
C ILE A 261 -6.07 -3.02 -5.62
N VAL A 262 -4.84 -3.55 -5.54
CA VAL A 262 -4.45 -4.72 -4.73
C VAL A 262 -5.01 -4.73 -3.32
N HIS A 263 -4.95 -3.60 -2.59
CA HIS A 263 -5.39 -3.54 -1.19
C HIS A 263 -6.90 -3.38 -1.01
N GLN A 264 -7.61 -2.80 -1.99
CA GLN A 264 -9.08 -2.75 -1.95
C GLN A 264 -9.68 -4.10 -2.36
N VAL A 265 -9.10 -4.76 -3.37
CA VAL A 265 -9.43 -6.16 -3.71
C VAL A 265 -9.10 -7.10 -2.53
N ASN A 266 -8.04 -6.81 -1.76
CA ASN A 266 -7.75 -7.52 -0.52
C ASN A 266 -8.84 -7.30 0.55
N LEU A 267 -9.26 -6.06 0.81
CA LEU A 267 -10.30 -5.76 1.80
C LEU A 267 -11.68 -6.36 1.43
N GLU A 268 -12.11 -6.13 0.19
CA GLU A 268 -13.43 -6.52 -0.30
C GLU A 268 -13.57 -8.03 -0.58
N TYR A 269 -12.48 -8.70 -0.98
CA TYR A 269 -12.55 -10.07 -1.50
C TYR A 269 -11.50 -11.04 -0.92
N LEU A 270 -10.20 -10.72 -0.99
CA LEU A 270 -9.13 -11.67 -0.63
C LEU A 270 -8.87 -11.81 0.88
N GLY A 271 -9.40 -10.93 1.73
CA GLY A 271 -9.33 -11.04 3.18
C GLY A 271 -10.19 -12.20 3.67
N ARG A 272 -9.58 -13.14 4.41
CA ARG A 272 -10.29 -14.30 5.00
C ARG A 272 -10.68 -14.05 6.46
N VAL A 273 -9.94 -13.22 7.19
CA VAL A 273 -10.05 -12.95 8.66
C VAL A 273 -9.77 -14.18 9.54
N VAL A 274 -10.44 -15.30 9.28
CA VAL A 274 -10.12 -16.63 9.84
C VAL A 274 -10.06 -17.61 8.68
N PHE A 275 -8.94 -18.33 8.54
CA PHE A 275 -8.83 -19.46 7.63
C PHE A 275 -9.59 -20.67 8.16
N ASN A 276 -10.15 -21.46 7.26
CA ASN A 276 -10.49 -22.86 7.50
C ASN A 276 -9.78 -23.71 6.45
N ASN A 277 -8.63 -24.28 6.82
CA ASN A 277 -7.80 -25.08 5.92
C ASN A 277 -7.90 -26.54 6.32
N GLU A 278 -8.62 -27.34 5.53
CA GLU A 278 -8.87 -28.77 5.77
C GLU A 278 -9.42 -29.09 7.18
N GLY A 279 -10.21 -28.17 7.74
CA GLY A 279 -10.78 -28.27 9.09
C GLY A 279 -9.91 -27.69 10.21
N LEU A 280 -8.74 -27.10 9.92
CA LEU A 280 -7.94 -26.34 10.88
C LEU A 280 -8.25 -24.83 10.77
N LEU A 281 -8.63 -24.22 11.89
CA LEU A 281 -9.00 -22.81 12.03
C LEU A 281 -7.85 -21.99 12.63
N TYR A 282 -7.52 -20.86 12.01
CA TYR A 282 -6.48 -19.92 12.48
C TYR A 282 -6.68 -18.51 11.87
N PRO A 283 -6.06 -17.44 12.40
CA PRO A 283 -6.26 -16.08 11.91
C PRO A 283 -5.65 -15.89 10.52
N ASP A 284 -6.30 -15.07 9.69
CA ASP A 284 -5.66 -14.54 8.49
C ASP A 284 -4.52 -13.60 8.89
N SER A 285 -3.40 -13.72 8.19
CA SER A 285 -2.22 -12.87 8.32
C SER A 285 -1.42 -12.94 7.02
N VAL A 286 -0.86 -11.81 6.60
CA VAL A 286 -0.34 -11.64 5.25
C VAL A 286 0.90 -10.78 5.21
N VAL A 287 1.87 -11.18 4.41
CA VAL A 287 2.95 -10.28 3.99
C VAL A 287 2.81 -9.99 2.51
N GLY A 288 3.03 -8.75 2.11
CA GLY A 288 2.83 -8.33 0.73
C GLY A 288 3.97 -7.52 0.16
N THR A 289 4.17 -7.60 -1.15
CA THR A 289 5.22 -6.85 -1.85
C THR A 289 4.79 -5.43 -2.26
N ASP A 290 3.93 -4.82 -1.44
CA ASP A 290 3.70 -3.37 -1.40
C ASP A 290 3.64 -2.90 0.06
N SER A 291 4.12 -1.69 0.33
CA SER A 291 4.21 -1.17 1.69
C SER A 291 2.86 -1.05 2.40
N HIS A 292 1.78 -0.75 1.67
CA HIS A 292 0.47 -0.45 2.26
C HIS A 292 -0.42 -1.70 2.42
N THR A 293 0.16 -2.90 2.39
CA THR A 293 -0.52 -4.15 2.77
C THR A 293 -1.15 -4.05 4.16
N THR A 294 -0.60 -3.21 5.03
CA THR A 294 -1.15 -2.78 6.33
C THR A 294 -2.58 -2.22 6.25
N MET A 295 -3.08 -1.83 5.08
CA MET A 295 -4.50 -1.46 4.90
C MET A 295 -5.46 -2.56 5.35
N ILE A 296 -5.04 -3.84 5.31
CA ILE A 296 -5.84 -4.97 5.78
C ILE A 296 -5.91 -5.06 7.32
N ASP A 297 -5.06 -4.34 8.05
CA ASP A 297 -5.08 -4.32 9.52
C ASP A 297 -6.36 -3.66 10.06
N GLY A 298 -7.02 -2.83 9.25
CA GLY A 298 -8.37 -2.29 9.53
C GLY A 298 -9.47 -3.36 9.54
N LEU A 299 -9.20 -4.55 8.98
CA LEU A 299 -10.05 -5.75 8.99
C LEU A 299 -9.66 -6.72 10.14
N GLY A 300 -8.69 -6.36 10.99
CA GLY A 300 -8.16 -7.24 12.04
C GLY A 300 -7.31 -8.41 11.54
N VAL A 301 -6.82 -8.32 10.31
CA VAL A 301 -5.84 -9.24 9.71
C VAL A 301 -4.45 -8.64 9.91
N ALA A 302 -3.51 -9.35 10.55
CA ALA A 302 -2.15 -8.82 10.72
C ALA A 302 -1.42 -8.80 9.37
N GLY A 303 -1.17 -7.61 8.80
CA GLY A 303 -0.62 -7.43 7.47
C GLY A 303 0.51 -6.40 7.39
N TRP A 304 1.58 -6.68 6.63
CA TRP A 304 2.59 -5.65 6.35
C TRP A 304 3.36 -5.85 5.05
N GLY A 305 4.04 -4.77 4.62
CA GLY A 305 4.88 -4.75 3.44
C GLY A 305 6.26 -5.39 3.66
N VAL A 306 6.73 -6.16 2.68
CA VAL A 306 8.04 -6.84 2.66
C VAL A 306 8.69 -6.74 1.28
N GLY A 307 9.96 -7.14 1.15
CA GLY A 307 10.62 -7.31 -0.15
C GLY A 307 10.18 -8.61 -0.86
N GLY A 308 10.56 -8.74 -2.14
CA GLY A 308 10.27 -9.94 -2.94
C GLY A 308 10.86 -11.20 -2.31
N ILE A 309 12.15 -11.15 -1.94
CA ILE A 309 12.89 -12.29 -1.37
C ILE A 309 12.26 -12.78 -0.06
N GLU A 310 11.81 -11.87 0.82
CA GLU A 310 11.10 -12.24 2.05
C GLU A 310 9.73 -12.86 1.76
N ALA A 311 9.01 -12.33 0.76
CA ALA A 311 7.74 -12.91 0.31
C ALA A 311 7.92 -14.30 -0.31
N GLU A 312 8.94 -14.49 -1.16
CA GLU A 312 9.31 -15.78 -1.77
C GLU A 312 9.74 -16.82 -0.72
N ALA A 313 10.50 -16.39 0.30
CA ALA A 313 10.85 -17.24 1.43
C ALA A 313 9.59 -17.71 2.19
N ALA A 314 8.66 -16.78 2.47
CA ALA A 314 7.37 -17.11 3.09
C ALA A 314 6.51 -18.03 2.20
N MET A 315 6.47 -17.80 0.88
CA MET A 315 5.81 -18.70 -0.08
C MET A 315 6.38 -20.12 0.02
N LEU A 316 7.70 -20.27 0.09
CA LEU A 316 8.38 -21.57 0.19
C LEU A 316 8.40 -22.15 1.62
N GLY A 317 7.65 -21.54 2.57
CA GLY A 317 7.43 -22.05 3.92
C GLY A 317 8.57 -21.81 4.92
N GLN A 318 9.55 -20.99 4.56
CA GLN A 318 10.58 -20.51 5.48
C GLN A 318 9.96 -19.46 6.43
N PRO A 319 10.13 -19.56 7.76
CA PRO A 319 9.73 -18.49 8.65
C PRO A 319 10.55 -17.23 8.39
N MET A 320 9.87 -16.09 8.44
CA MET A 320 10.55 -14.80 8.54
C MET A 320 11.11 -14.66 9.96
N SER A 321 12.40 -14.32 10.11
CA SER A 321 12.86 -13.81 11.40
C SER A 321 12.45 -12.36 11.53
N MET A 322 11.87 -11.99 12.67
CA MET A 322 11.59 -10.61 13.02
C MET A 322 11.93 -10.35 14.48
N VAL A 323 12.39 -9.14 14.79
CA VAL A 323 12.47 -8.68 16.18
C VAL A 323 11.05 -8.55 16.73
N LEU A 324 10.79 -9.16 17.89
CA LEU A 324 9.51 -9.09 18.58
C LEU A 324 9.18 -7.61 18.88
N PRO A 325 8.12 -7.02 18.27
CA PRO A 325 7.95 -5.58 18.26
C PRO A 325 7.36 -5.07 19.57
N GLY A 326 7.77 -3.86 19.97
CA GLY A 326 6.98 -3.06 20.89
C GLY A 326 5.68 -2.61 20.20
N VAL A 327 4.58 -2.62 20.94
CA VAL A 327 3.25 -2.20 20.46
C VAL A 327 2.90 -0.85 21.10
N VAL A 328 2.50 0.12 20.30
CA VAL A 328 2.02 1.43 20.78
C VAL A 328 0.49 1.41 20.80
N GLY A 329 -0.09 1.51 22.00
CA GLY A 329 -1.53 1.60 22.16
C GLY A 329 -1.99 3.01 21.80
N PHE A 330 -2.82 3.15 20.78
CA PHE A 330 -3.37 4.43 20.33
C PHE A 330 -4.86 4.51 20.65
N LYS A 331 -5.19 5.24 21.71
CA LYS A 331 -6.55 5.37 22.22
C LYS A 331 -7.36 6.37 21.39
N LEU A 332 -8.54 5.96 20.95
CA LEU A 332 -9.53 6.80 20.29
C LEU A 332 -10.73 7.02 21.20
N SER A 333 -11.20 8.27 21.30
CA SER A 333 -12.36 8.69 22.09
C SER A 333 -13.14 9.80 21.36
N GLY A 334 -14.35 10.12 21.84
CA GLY A 334 -15.24 11.09 21.17
C GLY A 334 -15.72 10.65 19.79
N LYS A 335 -16.12 11.59 18.93
CA LYS A 335 -16.64 11.34 17.57
C LYS A 335 -16.16 12.39 16.57
N LEU A 336 -15.95 12.00 15.31
CA LEU A 336 -15.63 12.97 14.26
C LEU A 336 -16.78 13.98 14.09
N ARG A 337 -16.44 15.27 14.10
CA ARG A 337 -17.39 16.37 13.93
C ARG A 337 -17.96 16.41 12.51
N ASN A 338 -19.16 16.98 12.36
CA ASN A 338 -19.80 17.18 11.04
C ASN A 338 -18.84 17.87 10.06
N GLY A 339 -18.73 17.33 8.86
CA GLY A 339 -17.86 17.82 7.79
C GLY A 339 -16.38 17.42 7.88
N VAL A 340 -15.95 16.74 8.96
CA VAL A 340 -14.61 16.13 9.07
C VAL A 340 -14.62 14.74 8.45
N THR A 341 -13.55 14.37 7.74
CA THR A 341 -13.45 13.12 6.98
C THR A 341 -12.45 12.12 7.58
N ALA A 342 -12.55 10.85 7.17
CA ALA A 342 -11.55 9.81 7.48
C ALA A 342 -10.14 10.20 7.02
N THR A 343 -10.03 10.97 5.93
CA THR A 343 -8.74 11.49 5.45
C THR A 343 -8.14 12.49 6.44
N ASP A 344 -8.95 13.38 7.03
CA ASP A 344 -8.48 14.33 8.05
C ASP A 344 -7.97 13.61 9.31
N LEU A 345 -8.69 12.56 9.71
CA LEU A 345 -8.30 11.69 10.82
C LEU A 345 -6.94 11.00 10.56
N VAL A 346 -6.75 10.33 9.41
CA VAL A 346 -5.47 9.66 9.15
C VAL A 346 -4.30 10.63 8.98
N LEU A 347 -4.49 11.81 8.37
CA LEU A 347 -3.42 12.81 8.29
C LEU A 347 -3.04 13.35 9.68
N THR A 348 -4.00 13.49 10.58
CA THR A 348 -3.78 13.87 11.99
C THR A 348 -3.05 12.76 12.76
N VAL A 349 -3.52 11.51 12.67
CA VAL A 349 -2.87 10.32 13.25
C VAL A 349 -1.43 10.14 12.72
N THR A 350 -1.22 10.37 11.41
CA THR A 350 0.11 10.29 10.77
C THR A 350 1.08 11.32 11.34
N GLN A 351 0.62 12.55 11.57
CA GLN A 351 1.42 13.61 12.20
C GLN A 351 1.80 13.25 13.65
N ILE A 352 0.84 12.74 14.44
CA ILE A 352 1.07 12.33 15.85
C ILE A 352 2.06 11.17 15.93
N LEU A 353 1.84 10.09 15.16
CA LEU A 353 2.69 8.90 15.18
C LEU A 353 4.10 9.16 14.66
N ARG A 354 4.29 10.06 13.67
CA ARG A 354 5.63 10.52 13.27
C ARG A 354 6.34 11.32 14.34
N LYS A 355 5.61 12.16 15.10
CA LYS A 355 6.18 12.92 16.22
C LYS A 355 6.60 12.03 17.38
N HIS A 356 5.89 10.92 17.62
CA HIS A 356 6.21 9.94 18.67
C HIS A 356 7.36 9.00 18.30
N GLY A 357 7.46 8.58 17.03
CA GLY A 357 8.50 7.67 16.54
C GLY A 357 8.14 6.19 16.75
N VAL A 358 7.45 5.63 15.76
CA VAL A 358 6.95 4.24 15.77
C VAL A 358 7.69 3.29 14.80
N VAL A 359 8.89 3.69 14.34
CA VAL A 359 9.73 2.86 13.45
C VAL A 359 10.10 1.54 14.13
N GLY A 360 9.80 0.42 13.45
CA GLY A 360 10.04 -0.93 13.97
C GLY A 360 9.09 -1.37 15.08
N LYS A 361 7.96 -0.68 15.26
CA LYS A 361 6.90 -1.00 16.23
C LYS A 361 5.60 -1.34 15.51
N PHE A 362 4.71 -2.04 16.21
CA PHE A 362 3.29 -2.05 15.86
C PHE A 362 2.59 -0.84 16.49
N VAL A 363 1.51 -0.39 15.87
CA VAL A 363 0.50 0.45 16.51
C VAL A 363 -0.76 -0.40 16.64
N GLU A 364 -1.46 -0.32 17.77
CA GLU A 364 -2.73 -1.00 17.99
C GLU A 364 -3.76 0.02 18.48
N PHE A 365 -4.87 0.15 17.76
CA PHE A 365 -5.93 1.12 18.04
C PHE A 365 -6.96 0.51 19.00
N TYR A 366 -7.37 1.28 20.01
CA TYR A 366 -8.30 0.84 21.05
C TYR A 366 -9.11 2.02 21.61
N GLY A 367 -10.04 1.77 22.53
CA GLY A 367 -10.87 2.80 23.17
C GLY A 367 -12.27 2.94 22.56
N ASN A 368 -13.12 3.76 23.18
CA ASN A 368 -14.54 3.84 22.83
C ASN A 368 -14.81 4.51 21.47
N GLY A 369 -13.93 5.38 20.99
CA GLY A 369 -14.03 5.98 19.65
C GLY A 369 -13.90 4.97 18.51
N MET A 370 -13.44 3.74 18.77
CA MET A 370 -13.37 2.66 17.77
C MET A 370 -14.74 2.28 17.21
N GLY A 371 -15.80 2.31 18.04
CA GLY A 371 -17.17 2.00 17.63
C GLY A 371 -17.80 3.06 16.73
N GLU A 372 -17.26 4.29 16.72
CA GLU A 372 -17.72 5.41 15.89
C GLU A 372 -17.05 5.44 14.50
N LEU A 373 -16.07 4.56 14.24
CA LEU A 373 -15.36 4.45 12.96
C LEU A 373 -15.85 3.24 12.16
N SER A 374 -16.30 3.50 10.93
CA SER A 374 -16.60 2.43 9.97
C SER A 374 -15.33 1.68 9.57
N LEU A 375 -15.47 0.46 9.07
CA LEU A 375 -14.29 -0.33 8.69
C LEU A 375 -13.45 0.33 7.59
N ALA A 376 -14.07 1.10 6.71
CA ALA A 376 -13.34 1.83 5.69
C ALA A 376 -12.49 2.96 6.30
N ASP A 377 -12.94 3.61 7.38
CA ASP A 377 -12.16 4.63 8.08
C ASP A 377 -10.94 3.99 8.78
N ARG A 378 -11.12 2.80 9.37
CA ARG A 378 -10.04 1.98 9.95
C ARG A 378 -9.01 1.57 8.89
N ALA A 379 -9.47 1.10 7.73
CA ALA A 379 -8.61 0.75 6.60
C ALA A 379 -7.86 1.97 6.04
N THR A 380 -8.50 3.14 5.95
CA THR A 380 -7.86 4.42 5.60
C THR A 380 -6.72 4.76 6.59
N ILE A 381 -6.92 4.57 7.90
CA ILE A 381 -5.88 4.80 8.92
C ILE A 381 -4.73 3.79 8.80
N ALA A 382 -5.05 2.50 8.69
CA ALA A 382 -4.08 1.41 8.65
C ALA A 382 -3.22 1.41 7.36
N ASN A 383 -3.79 1.88 6.23
CA ASN A 383 -3.08 2.05 4.95
C ASN A 383 -1.83 2.93 5.08
N MET A 384 -1.88 4.00 5.88
CA MET A 384 -0.78 4.96 6.05
C MET A 384 0.26 4.54 7.10
N SER A 385 0.25 3.27 7.54
CA SER A 385 1.28 2.74 8.45
C SER A 385 2.73 2.97 7.99
N PRO A 386 3.09 2.80 6.70
CA PRO A 386 4.43 3.15 6.21
C PRO A 386 4.73 4.66 6.31
N GLU A 387 3.70 5.48 6.10
CA GLU A 387 3.78 6.94 6.10
C GLU A 387 4.00 7.51 7.50
N TYR A 388 3.50 6.86 8.56
CA TYR A 388 3.94 7.08 9.95
C TYR A 388 5.07 6.18 10.45
N GLY A 389 5.40 5.13 9.69
CA GLY A 389 6.58 4.28 9.87
C GLY A 389 6.40 3.10 10.81
N ALA A 390 5.19 2.78 11.24
CA ALA A 390 4.93 1.52 11.93
C ALA A 390 5.12 0.35 10.96
N THR A 391 5.40 -0.84 11.48
CA THR A 391 5.35 -2.06 10.67
C THR A 391 3.91 -2.36 10.25
N MET A 392 2.94 -2.15 11.14
CA MET A 392 1.50 -2.32 10.90
C MET A 392 0.66 -1.46 11.88
N GLY A 393 -0.61 -1.22 11.55
CA GLY A 393 -1.51 -0.28 12.25
C GLY A 393 -2.85 -0.92 12.60
N PHE A 394 -2.87 -1.73 13.66
CA PHE A 394 -3.84 -2.79 13.89
C PHE A 394 -5.15 -2.35 14.56
N PHE A 395 -6.27 -2.76 13.98
CA PHE A 395 -7.61 -2.65 14.56
C PHE A 395 -8.15 -4.05 14.88
N PRO A 396 -8.29 -4.45 16.16
CA PRO A 396 -8.84 -5.75 16.52
C PRO A 396 -10.24 -6.00 15.92
N VAL A 397 -10.59 -7.27 15.69
CA VAL A 397 -11.89 -7.64 15.12
C VAL A 397 -13.00 -7.41 16.13
N ASP A 398 -14.04 -6.70 15.70
CA ASP A 398 -15.25 -6.41 16.48
C ASP A 398 -16.52 -6.58 15.62
N HIS A 399 -17.67 -6.14 16.16
CA HIS A 399 -18.96 -6.15 15.47
C HIS A 399 -19.00 -5.34 14.16
N VAL A 400 -18.23 -4.26 14.03
CA VAL A 400 -18.16 -3.47 12.79
C VAL A 400 -17.46 -4.26 11.69
N THR A 401 -16.43 -5.03 12.05
CA THR A 401 -15.78 -5.98 11.13
C THR A 401 -16.73 -7.10 10.68
N LEU A 402 -17.52 -7.68 11.59
CA LEU A 402 -18.52 -8.69 11.23
C LEU A 402 -19.61 -8.13 10.30
N GLN A 403 -20.07 -6.90 10.55
CA GLN A 403 -21.02 -6.20 9.67
C GLN A 403 -20.44 -5.96 8.26
N TYR A 404 -19.20 -5.49 8.17
CA TYR A 404 -18.52 -5.29 6.88
C TYR A 404 -18.36 -6.59 6.08
N LEU A 405 -18.07 -7.71 6.75
CA LEU A 405 -18.00 -9.02 6.08
C LEU A 405 -19.35 -9.41 5.46
N LYS A 406 -20.47 -9.19 6.16
CA LYS A 406 -21.81 -9.43 5.59
C LYS A 406 -22.13 -8.47 4.43
N LEU A 407 -21.81 -7.17 4.58
CA LEU A 407 -21.99 -6.15 3.53
C LEU A 407 -21.23 -6.50 2.24
N THR A 408 -20.04 -7.10 2.37
CA THR A 408 -19.22 -7.58 1.25
C THR A 408 -19.56 -9.00 0.78
N GLY A 409 -20.70 -9.56 1.22
CA GLY A 409 -21.25 -10.82 0.71
C GLY A 409 -20.61 -12.09 1.26
N ARG A 410 -19.82 -12.02 2.34
CA ARG A 410 -19.43 -13.24 3.08
C ARG A 410 -20.66 -13.82 3.79
N SER A 411 -20.88 -15.14 3.67
CA SER A 411 -22.09 -15.80 4.16
C SER A 411 -22.22 -15.77 5.69
N ASP A 412 -23.45 -15.81 6.21
CA ASP A 412 -23.72 -15.86 7.66
C ASP A 412 -23.00 -17.03 8.35
N GLU A 413 -22.85 -18.18 7.70
CA GLU A 413 -22.10 -19.32 8.23
C GLU A 413 -20.61 -19.00 8.39
N THR A 414 -19.99 -18.36 7.41
CA THR A 414 -18.59 -17.92 7.47
C THR A 414 -18.39 -16.85 8.54
N VAL A 415 -19.30 -15.89 8.65
CA VAL A 415 -19.23 -14.83 9.67
C VAL A 415 -19.45 -15.38 11.08
N ALA A 416 -20.37 -16.35 11.26
CA ALA A 416 -20.55 -17.05 12.53
C ALA A 416 -19.34 -17.92 12.92
N MET A 417 -18.69 -18.57 11.96
CA MET A 417 -17.43 -19.29 12.18
C MET A 417 -16.32 -18.32 12.65
N ILE A 418 -16.19 -17.17 11.99
CA ILE A 418 -15.21 -16.13 12.31
C ILE A 418 -15.43 -15.61 13.74
N GLU A 419 -16.66 -15.20 14.09
CA GLU A 419 -16.97 -14.71 15.43
C GLU A 419 -16.73 -15.78 16.51
N ALA A 420 -17.23 -17.00 16.29
CA ALA A 420 -17.07 -18.10 17.24
C ALA A 420 -15.59 -18.45 17.48
N TYR A 421 -14.77 -18.50 16.42
CA TYR A 421 -13.32 -18.73 16.55
C TYR A 421 -12.65 -17.60 17.33
N LEU A 422 -12.90 -16.35 16.97
CA LEU A 422 -12.20 -15.21 17.56
C LEU A 422 -12.57 -15.01 19.03
N ARG A 423 -13.85 -15.18 19.40
CA ARG A 423 -14.26 -15.19 20.81
C ARG A 423 -13.61 -16.34 21.58
N ALA A 424 -13.64 -17.57 21.04
CA ALA A 424 -13.05 -18.74 21.69
C ALA A 424 -11.52 -18.66 21.88
N ASN A 425 -10.82 -17.83 21.09
CA ASN A 425 -9.38 -17.59 21.21
C ASN A 425 -8.99 -16.23 21.83
N LYS A 426 -9.93 -15.47 22.40
CA LYS A 426 -9.70 -14.12 22.98
C LYS A 426 -9.08 -13.13 21.96
N LEU A 427 -9.54 -13.21 20.71
CA LEU A 427 -9.13 -12.38 19.57
C LEU A 427 -10.26 -11.45 19.06
N PHE A 428 -11.38 -11.37 19.77
CA PHE A 428 -12.52 -10.50 19.47
C PHE A 428 -12.63 -9.37 20.52
N VAL A 429 -13.06 -8.18 20.10
CA VAL A 429 -13.40 -7.05 20.98
C VAL A 429 -14.91 -6.87 21.00
N ASP A 430 -15.50 -7.03 22.18
CA ASP A 430 -16.91 -6.72 22.43
C ASP A 430 -17.02 -5.52 23.39
N TYR A 431 -17.52 -4.38 22.90
CA TYR A 431 -17.62 -3.15 23.70
C TYR A 431 -18.71 -3.21 24.79
N ASN A 432 -19.54 -4.26 24.81
CA ASN A 432 -20.52 -4.49 25.88
C ASN A 432 -19.90 -5.21 27.08
N GLU A 433 -18.72 -5.81 26.93
CA GLU A 433 -17.99 -6.49 27.99
C GLU A 433 -16.96 -5.56 28.67
N PRO A 434 -16.58 -5.79 29.95
CA PRO A 434 -15.52 -5.04 30.60
C PRO A 434 -14.19 -5.21 29.83
N GLN A 435 -13.66 -4.11 29.30
CA GLN A 435 -12.44 -4.14 28.50
C GLN A 435 -11.23 -4.59 29.33
N GLN A 436 -10.44 -5.49 28.76
CA GLN A 436 -9.30 -6.12 29.41
C GLN A 436 -8.09 -5.17 29.53
N ASP A 437 -7.28 -5.30 30.59
CA ASP A 437 -6.06 -4.50 30.79
C ASP A 437 -4.92 -4.97 29.86
N THR A 438 -4.97 -4.53 28.61
CA THR A 438 -3.94 -4.79 27.60
C THR A 438 -2.70 -3.94 27.85
N ALA A 439 -1.55 -4.59 27.98
CA ALA A 439 -0.27 -3.93 28.17
C ALA A 439 0.28 -3.36 26.84
N TYR A 440 0.63 -2.08 26.81
CA TYR A 440 1.29 -1.44 25.67
C TYR A 440 2.67 -0.87 26.02
N SER A 441 3.61 -0.91 25.07
CA SER A 441 4.99 -0.42 25.27
C SER A 441 5.11 1.11 25.34
N SER A 442 4.08 1.81 24.87
CA SER A 442 3.82 3.23 25.14
C SER A 442 2.37 3.54 24.76
N TYR A 443 1.78 4.56 25.38
CA TYR A 443 0.37 4.94 25.22
C TYR A 443 0.27 6.32 24.55
N LEU A 444 -0.66 6.45 23.61
CA LEU A 444 -1.08 7.70 22.98
C LEU A 444 -2.61 7.80 23.04
N GLU A 445 -3.15 9.00 22.94
CA GLU A 445 -4.59 9.26 22.89
C GLU A 445 -4.91 10.38 21.89
N LEU A 446 -6.06 10.28 21.22
CA LEU A 446 -6.67 11.31 20.39
C LEU A 446 -8.17 11.34 20.66
N ASN A 447 -8.70 12.51 20.98
CA ASN A 447 -10.14 12.75 20.89
C ASN A 447 -10.50 13.07 19.42
N LEU A 448 -11.43 12.31 18.85
CA LEU A 448 -11.94 12.52 17.50
C LEU A 448 -12.67 13.88 17.35
N ASP A 449 -13.19 14.45 18.44
CA ASP A 449 -13.79 15.79 18.46
C ASP A 449 -12.76 16.89 18.11
N GLU A 450 -11.47 16.67 18.38
CA GLU A 450 -10.40 17.65 18.15
C GLU A 450 -9.94 17.69 16.69
N VAL A 451 -10.26 16.66 15.90
CA VAL A 451 -9.89 16.59 14.48
C VAL A 451 -10.63 17.68 13.70
N GLU A 452 -9.90 18.38 12.84
CA GLU A 452 -10.38 19.47 11.99
C GLU A 452 -9.97 19.22 10.52
N PRO A 453 -10.68 19.78 9.53
CA PRO A 453 -10.34 19.61 8.12
C PRO A 453 -8.91 20.07 7.80
N CYS A 454 -8.19 19.28 7.00
CA CYS A 454 -6.78 19.50 6.71
C CYS A 454 -6.33 18.85 5.39
N ILE A 455 -5.12 19.22 4.95
CA ILE A 455 -4.40 18.54 3.87
C ILE A 455 -2.94 18.32 4.30
N SER A 456 -2.19 17.46 3.62
CA SER A 456 -0.75 17.28 3.88
C SER A 456 0.09 17.61 2.66
N GLY A 457 1.10 18.46 2.82
CA GLY A 457 1.99 18.88 1.72
C GLY A 457 2.90 20.07 2.06
N PRO A 458 3.66 20.57 1.08
CA PRO A 458 3.64 20.21 -0.35
C PRO A 458 4.48 18.98 -0.75
N LYS A 459 5.25 18.39 0.18
CA LYS A 459 6.28 17.37 -0.19
C LYS A 459 6.41 16.15 0.74
N ARG A 460 5.64 16.05 1.84
CA ARG A 460 5.62 14.86 2.72
C ARG A 460 4.21 14.56 3.26
N PRO A 461 3.88 13.30 3.58
CA PRO A 461 2.54 12.93 4.07
C PRO A 461 2.22 13.39 5.49
N HIS A 462 3.24 13.63 6.32
CA HIS A 462 3.11 14.12 7.70
C HIS A 462 3.23 15.65 7.83
N ASP A 463 3.41 16.37 6.72
CA ASP A 463 3.37 17.84 6.70
C ASP A 463 1.91 18.34 6.64
N ARG A 464 1.11 17.95 7.66
CA ARG A 464 -0.30 18.35 7.82
C ARG A 464 -0.41 19.86 8.01
N VAL A 465 -1.35 20.46 7.29
CA VAL A 465 -1.74 21.88 7.32
C VAL A 465 -3.26 21.94 7.55
N ALA A 466 -3.70 22.69 8.55
CA ALA A 466 -5.15 22.90 8.78
C ALA A 466 -5.75 23.66 7.59
N LEU A 467 -6.97 23.34 7.17
CA LEU A 467 -7.55 23.88 5.93
C LEU A 467 -7.63 25.42 5.94
N LYS A 468 -7.96 26.00 7.11
CA LYS A 468 -8.00 27.44 7.41
C LYS A 468 -6.62 28.15 7.31
N GLU A 469 -5.53 27.40 7.38
CA GLU A 469 -4.15 27.90 7.37
C GLU A 469 -3.48 27.76 5.99
N MET A 470 -4.12 27.05 5.05
CA MET A 470 -3.48 26.60 3.81
C MET A 470 -2.92 27.75 2.97
N LYS A 471 -3.62 28.88 2.86
CA LYS A 471 -3.14 30.05 2.13
C LYS A 471 -1.89 30.68 2.77
N ALA A 472 -1.82 30.72 4.10
CA ALA A 472 -0.68 31.25 4.83
C ALA A 472 0.53 30.30 4.75
N ASP A 473 0.31 28.99 4.84
CA ASP A 473 1.34 27.98 4.61
C ASP A 473 1.87 28.01 3.17
N TRP A 474 0.99 28.23 2.19
CA TRP A 474 1.37 28.36 0.78
C TRP A 474 2.32 29.52 0.53
N HIS A 475 1.96 30.74 0.96
CA HIS A 475 2.85 31.90 0.82
C HIS A 475 4.17 31.70 1.60
N SER A 476 4.11 31.08 2.79
CA SER A 476 5.31 30.72 3.56
C SER A 476 6.20 29.72 2.80
N CYS A 477 5.62 28.76 2.09
CA CYS A 477 6.35 27.82 1.25
C CYS A 477 6.99 28.51 0.03
N LEU A 478 6.43 29.58 -0.51
CA LEU A 478 7.09 30.36 -1.58
C LEU A 478 8.34 31.07 -1.06
N ASP A 479 8.28 31.66 0.14
CA ASP A 479 9.39 32.38 0.77
C ASP A 479 10.51 31.47 1.29
N ASN A 480 10.15 30.33 1.88
CA ASN A 480 11.09 29.46 2.56
C ASN A 480 12.16 28.89 1.62
N LYS A 481 13.38 28.75 2.14
CA LYS A 481 14.52 28.10 1.46
C LYS A 481 14.13 26.71 0.96
N VAL A 482 14.65 26.33 -0.22
CA VAL A 482 14.37 25.04 -0.88
C VAL A 482 14.47 23.87 0.10
N GLY A 483 13.35 23.16 0.26
CA GLY A 483 13.21 22.06 1.21
C GLY A 483 11.79 21.49 1.16
N PHE A 484 11.37 20.77 2.21
CA PHE A 484 10.04 20.15 2.28
C PHE A 484 8.88 21.16 2.32
N LYS A 485 9.10 22.32 2.96
CA LYS A 485 8.14 23.43 3.11
C LYS A 485 8.71 24.73 2.54
N GLY A 486 9.37 24.65 1.38
CA GLY A 486 10.08 25.78 0.78
C GLY A 486 10.46 25.61 -0.69
N PHE A 487 10.25 26.66 -1.47
CA PHE A 487 10.53 26.77 -2.92
C PHE A 487 11.52 27.88 -3.27
N ALA A 488 11.78 28.83 -2.37
CA ALA A 488 12.67 29.98 -2.54
C ALA A 488 12.39 30.85 -3.78
N ILE A 489 11.11 31.15 -4.04
CA ILE A 489 10.69 32.01 -5.15
C ILE A 489 10.92 33.49 -4.77
N PRO A 490 11.67 34.28 -5.57
CA PRO A 490 11.89 35.71 -5.28
C PRO A 490 10.57 36.49 -5.17
N LYS A 491 10.52 37.49 -4.28
CA LYS A 491 9.27 38.24 -3.97
C LYS A 491 8.66 38.90 -5.21
N GLU A 492 9.50 39.42 -6.08
CA GLU A 492 9.18 39.99 -7.39
C GLU A 492 8.60 38.97 -8.39
N ALA A 493 8.88 37.67 -8.20
CA ALA A 493 8.38 36.59 -9.05
C ALA A 493 7.12 35.91 -8.48
N GLN A 494 6.83 36.01 -7.18
CA GLN A 494 5.67 35.35 -6.55
C GLN A 494 4.33 35.74 -7.18
N GLY A 495 4.20 36.98 -7.69
CA GLY A 495 3.02 37.46 -8.41
C GLY A 495 2.94 37.07 -9.89
N LYS A 496 3.85 36.23 -10.41
CA LYS A 496 3.93 35.91 -11.84
C LYS A 496 2.67 35.19 -12.36
N VAL A 497 2.24 35.61 -13.54
CA VAL A 497 1.11 35.04 -14.28
C VAL A 497 1.60 34.56 -15.63
N ALA A 498 1.59 33.24 -15.85
CA ALA A 498 1.84 32.63 -17.16
C ALA A 498 0.52 32.59 -17.93
N LYS A 499 0.42 33.38 -19.01
CA LYS A 499 -0.73 33.36 -19.93
C LYS A 499 -0.45 32.38 -21.07
N PHE A 500 -1.45 31.59 -21.45
CA PHE A 500 -1.37 30.61 -22.52
C PHE A 500 -2.72 30.44 -23.23
N ASP A 501 -2.72 29.77 -24.38
CA ASP A 501 -3.95 29.35 -25.07
C ASP A 501 -4.17 27.86 -24.82
N PHE A 502 -5.37 27.52 -24.33
CA PHE A 502 -5.81 26.14 -24.15
C PHE A 502 -6.89 25.81 -25.19
N HIS A 503 -6.46 25.31 -26.35
CA HIS A 503 -7.32 24.93 -27.48
C HIS A 503 -8.29 26.04 -27.94
N GLY A 504 -7.79 27.27 -28.08
CA GLY A 504 -8.56 28.46 -28.45
C GLY A 504 -9.21 29.20 -27.27
N GLN A 505 -8.92 28.83 -26.03
CA GLN A 505 -9.39 29.51 -24.82
C GLN A 505 -8.23 30.16 -24.06
N PRO A 506 -8.24 31.50 -23.87
CA PRO A 506 -7.24 32.17 -23.06
C PRO A 506 -7.24 31.67 -21.60
N ALA A 507 -6.06 31.27 -21.12
CA ALA A 507 -5.88 30.63 -19.82
C ALA A 507 -4.71 31.26 -19.04
N GLU A 508 -4.74 31.12 -17.72
CA GLU A 508 -3.70 31.64 -16.81
C GLU A 508 -3.27 30.61 -15.77
N LEU A 509 -1.96 30.45 -15.58
CA LEU A 509 -1.36 29.79 -14.42
C LEU A 509 -0.59 30.78 -13.54
N LYS A 510 -0.57 30.52 -12.24
CA LYS A 510 0.20 31.24 -11.22
C LYS A 510 0.88 30.22 -10.30
N HIS A 511 1.80 30.68 -9.46
CA HIS A 511 2.32 29.85 -8.38
C HIS A 511 1.15 29.34 -7.51
N GLY A 512 0.97 28.03 -7.40
CA GLY A 512 -0.11 27.41 -6.63
C GLY A 512 -1.31 26.96 -7.47
N SER A 513 -1.37 27.27 -8.77
CA SER A 513 -2.41 26.75 -9.66
C SER A 513 -2.43 25.22 -9.64
N VAL A 514 -3.62 24.65 -9.46
CA VAL A 514 -3.85 23.20 -9.48
C VAL A 514 -3.94 22.76 -10.93
N VAL A 515 -3.06 21.85 -11.35
CA VAL A 515 -3.00 21.31 -12.72
C VAL A 515 -3.32 19.82 -12.78
N ILE A 516 -3.25 19.12 -11.65
CA ILE A 516 -3.71 17.73 -11.49
C ILE A 516 -4.64 17.66 -10.27
N ALA A 517 -5.81 17.04 -10.44
CA ALA A 517 -6.75 16.78 -9.35
C ALA A 517 -7.26 15.34 -9.45
N ALA A 518 -6.74 14.44 -8.61
CA ALA A 518 -6.92 13.00 -8.76
C ALA A 518 -7.65 12.36 -7.57
N ILE A 519 -8.85 11.83 -7.81
CA ILE A 519 -9.50 10.90 -6.89
C ILE A 519 -8.94 9.51 -7.23
N THR A 520 -8.04 9.02 -6.38
CA THR A 520 -7.16 7.87 -6.64
C THR A 520 -6.80 7.19 -5.31
N SER A 521 -6.02 6.12 -5.37
CA SER A 521 -5.56 5.26 -4.27
C SER A 521 -6.64 4.45 -3.56
N CYS A 522 -6.26 3.21 -3.20
CA CYS A 522 -7.01 2.38 -2.26
C CYS A 522 -7.22 3.06 -0.90
N THR A 523 -6.34 3.98 -0.48
CA THR A 523 -6.42 4.73 0.80
C THR A 523 -7.78 5.39 1.04
N ASN A 524 -8.40 5.94 -0.02
CA ASN A 524 -9.67 6.66 0.07
C ASN A 524 -10.76 6.12 -0.87
N THR A 525 -10.42 5.49 -2.01
CA THR A 525 -11.45 4.94 -2.92
C THR A 525 -12.14 3.67 -2.39
N SER A 526 -11.59 3.07 -1.33
CA SER A 526 -12.22 2.00 -0.55
C SER A 526 -13.28 2.48 0.46
N ASN A 527 -13.46 3.80 0.61
CA ASN A 527 -14.31 4.41 1.63
C ASN A 527 -15.53 5.11 0.98
N PRO A 528 -16.73 4.48 1.03
CA PRO A 528 -17.93 5.04 0.40
C PRO A 528 -18.30 6.42 0.92
N SER A 529 -18.06 6.72 2.19
CA SER A 529 -18.43 7.99 2.82
C SER A 529 -17.75 9.18 2.14
N VAL A 530 -16.44 9.09 1.89
CA VAL A 530 -15.71 10.17 1.18
C VAL A 530 -15.94 10.14 -0.32
N MET A 531 -16.18 8.98 -0.93
CA MET A 531 -16.44 8.86 -2.37
C MET A 531 -17.83 9.41 -2.77
N LEU A 532 -18.87 9.09 -2.00
CA LEU A 532 -20.20 9.69 -2.13
C LEU A 532 -20.17 11.17 -1.72
N GLY A 533 -19.41 11.53 -0.68
CA GLY A 533 -19.15 12.92 -0.33
C GLY A 533 -18.57 13.75 -1.49
N ALA A 534 -17.59 13.22 -2.24
CA ALA A 534 -17.07 13.87 -3.44
C ALA A 534 -18.13 14.01 -4.55
N GLY A 535 -18.97 12.99 -4.73
CA GLY A 535 -20.13 13.05 -5.63
C GLY A 535 -21.15 14.12 -5.24
N LEU A 536 -21.43 14.28 -3.94
CA LEU A 536 -22.32 15.30 -3.41
C LEU A 536 -21.74 16.72 -3.58
N VAL A 537 -20.43 16.91 -3.36
CA VAL A 537 -19.73 18.18 -3.66
C VAL A 537 -19.85 18.50 -5.16
N ALA A 538 -19.56 17.53 -6.04
CA ALA A 538 -19.67 17.72 -7.49
C ALA A 538 -21.10 18.06 -7.94
N LYS A 539 -22.11 17.42 -7.32
CA LYS A 539 -23.53 17.71 -7.55
C LYS A 539 -23.90 19.12 -7.09
N LYS A 540 -23.62 19.50 -5.83
CA LYS A 540 -23.94 20.85 -5.32
C LYS A 540 -23.22 21.94 -6.12
N ALA A 541 -21.97 21.69 -6.56
CA ALA A 541 -21.23 22.57 -7.46
C ALA A 541 -21.90 22.72 -8.84
N HIS A 542 -22.34 21.61 -9.47
CA HIS A 542 -23.12 21.66 -10.71
C HIS A 542 -24.43 22.42 -10.54
N ASP A 543 -25.18 22.13 -9.47
CA ASP A 543 -26.49 22.72 -9.22
C ASP A 543 -26.40 24.24 -9.03
N LEU A 544 -25.28 24.76 -8.48
CA LEU A 544 -24.97 26.19 -8.41
C LEU A 544 -24.27 26.76 -9.67
N GLY A 545 -23.87 25.92 -10.61
CA GLY A 545 -23.30 26.31 -11.91
C GLY A 545 -21.77 26.43 -11.98
N LEU A 546 -21.05 26.00 -10.94
CA LEU A 546 -19.58 25.98 -10.94
C LEU A 546 -19.04 24.87 -11.86
N LYS A 547 -17.88 25.11 -12.49
CA LYS A 547 -17.17 24.14 -13.34
C LYS A 547 -15.66 24.17 -13.12
N VAL A 548 -15.04 22.99 -13.10
CA VAL A 548 -13.57 22.84 -13.10
C VAL A 548 -12.96 23.37 -14.40
N LYS A 549 -12.00 24.30 -14.28
CA LYS A 549 -11.23 24.89 -15.38
C LYS A 549 -10.72 23.82 -16.36
N PRO A 550 -10.80 24.01 -17.69
CA PRO A 550 -10.63 22.91 -18.66
C PRO A 550 -9.20 22.35 -18.70
N TRP A 551 -8.19 23.16 -18.39
CA TRP A 551 -6.78 22.76 -18.37
C TRP A 551 -6.33 21.99 -17.11
N VAL A 552 -7.22 21.76 -16.13
CA VAL A 552 -6.91 20.91 -14.96
C VAL A 552 -7.09 19.44 -15.35
N LYS A 553 -6.07 18.60 -15.21
CA LYS A 553 -6.18 17.16 -15.44
C LYS A 553 -6.88 16.49 -14.25
N THR A 554 -8.21 16.46 -14.29
CA THR A 554 -9.06 15.73 -13.35
C THR A 554 -9.15 14.24 -13.71
N SER A 555 -9.16 13.37 -12.70
CA SER A 555 -9.28 11.92 -12.89
C SER A 555 -9.94 11.22 -11.70
N LEU A 556 -10.70 10.17 -11.98
CA LEU A 556 -11.23 9.23 -11.00
C LEU A 556 -10.72 7.82 -11.31
N ALA A 557 -9.95 7.23 -10.39
CA ALA A 557 -9.40 5.88 -10.51
C ALA A 557 -9.83 5.02 -9.31
N PRO A 558 -10.99 4.34 -9.40
CA PRO A 558 -11.53 3.56 -8.29
C PRO A 558 -10.71 2.29 -8.01
N GLY A 559 -10.53 1.94 -6.73
CA GLY A 559 -9.84 0.72 -6.35
C GLY A 559 -10.67 -0.57 -6.50
N SER A 560 -11.95 -0.52 -6.87
CA SER A 560 -12.69 -1.68 -7.38
C SER A 560 -13.93 -1.26 -8.19
N GLY A 561 -14.52 -2.21 -8.91
CA GLY A 561 -15.80 -2.02 -9.60
C GLY A 561 -17.02 -1.80 -8.69
N VAL A 562 -16.91 -2.00 -7.37
CA VAL A 562 -17.99 -1.71 -6.40
C VAL A 562 -18.24 -0.21 -6.31
N VAL A 563 -17.17 0.59 -6.34
CA VAL A 563 -17.22 2.05 -6.31
C VAL A 563 -18.03 2.61 -7.47
N THR A 564 -17.76 2.14 -8.69
CA THR A 564 -18.49 2.52 -9.89
C THR A 564 -19.98 2.16 -9.79
N LYS A 565 -20.33 1.03 -9.17
CA LYS A 565 -21.73 0.63 -8.98
C LYS A 565 -22.47 1.61 -8.06
N TYR A 566 -21.95 1.92 -6.86
CA TYR A 566 -22.66 2.84 -5.96
C TYR A 566 -22.68 4.29 -6.48
N LEU A 567 -21.63 4.75 -7.17
CA LEU A 567 -21.63 6.08 -7.81
C LEU A 567 -22.62 6.18 -8.97
N LEU A 568 -22.89 5.10 -9.69
CA LEU A 568 -23.95 5.05 -10.72
C LEU A 568 -25.35 4.91 -10.09
N GLN A 569 -25.53 4.07 -9.07
CA GLN A 569 -26.81 3.84 -8.41
C GLN A 569 -27.33 5.08 -7.66
N SER A 570 -26.43 5.84 -7.02
CA SER A 570 -26.73 7.15 -6.41
C SER A 570 -26.91 8.28 -7.45
N GLY A 571 -26.64 8.03 -8.73
CA GLY A 571 -26.63 9.04 -9.80
C GLY A 571 -25.47 10.03 -9.75
N LEU A 572 -24.59 9.97 -8.73
CA LEU A 572 -23.54 10.94 -8.48
C LEU A 572 -22.40 10.91 -9.51
N GLN A 573 -22.17 9.77 -10.19
CA GLN A 573 -21.16 9.65 -11.24
C GLN A 573 -21.36 10.65 -12.39
N LYS A 574 -22.61 11.02 -12.71
CA LYS A 574 -22.92 12.03 -13.73
C LYS A 574 -22.28 13.38 -13.38
N TYR A 575 -22.46 13.83 -12.14
CA TYR A 575 -21.95 15.12 -11.67
C TYR A 575 -20.42 15.11 -11.54
N LEU A 576 -19.83 13.97 -11.18
CA LEU A 576 -18.37 13.78 -11.24
C LEU A 576 -17.86 13.91 -12.68
N ASN A 577 -18.48 13.25 -13.67
CA ASN A 577 -18.14 13.39 -15.09
C ASN A 577 -18.26 14.84 -15.58
N GLU A 578 -19.30 15.57 -15.17
CA GLU A 578 -19.52 16.98 -15.55
C GLU A 578 -18.46 17.94 -14.97
N GLN A 579 -17.80 17.55 -13.87
CA GLN A 579 -16.62 18.22 -13.32
C GLN A 579 -15.28 17.63 -13.84
N GLY A 580 -15.33 16.71 -14.82
CA GLY A 580 -14.17 16.08 -15.44
C GLY A 580 -13.58 14.89 -14.66
N PHE A 581 -14.19 14.46 -13.55
CA PHE A 581 -13.83 13.27 -12.79
C PHE A 581 -14.45 12.00 -13.41
N ASN A 582 -14.29 11.85 -14.73
CA ASN A 582 -14.57 10.61 -15.43
C ASN A 582 -13.69 9.49 -14.88
N ILE A 583 -14.21 8.26 -14.87
CA ILE A 583 -13.44 7.07 -14.53
C ILE A 583 -12.34 6.89 -15.59
N VAL A 584 -11.08 6.73 -15.16
CA VAL A 584 -9.92 6.59 -16.06
C VAL A 584 -9.33 5.18 -16.07
N GLY A 585 -9.71 4.32 -15.12
CA GLY A 585 -9.21 2.95 -14.98
C GLY A 585 -9.30 2.45 -13.54
N PHE A 586 -9.09 1.16 -13.33
CA PHE A 586 -9.14 0.50 -12.01
C PHE A 586 -7.72 0.05 -11.62
N GLY A 587 -6.95 0.97 -11.03
CA GLY A 587 -5.55 0.74 -10.66
C GLY A 587 -4.86 1.96 -10.04
N CYS A 588 -3.61 1.79 -9.63
CA CYS A 588 -2.88 2.73 -8.77
C CYS A 588 -2.65 4.12 -9.39
N THR A 589 -2.60 4.23 -10.73
CA THR A 589 -2.66 5.50 -11.49
C THR A 589 -1.82 6.64 -10.86
N THR A 590 -2.41 7.82 -10.63
CA THR A 590 -1.72 9.00 -10.09
C THR A 590 -1.09 8.77 -8.71
N CYS A 591 -1.57 7.81 -7.91
CA CYS A 591 -0.96 7.50 -6.60
C CYS A 591 0.43 6.84 -6.70
N ILE A 592 0.73 6.16 -7.82
CA ILE A 592 2.06 5.57 -8.06
C ILE A 592 2.98 6.48 -8.90
N GLY A 593 2.44 7.56 -9.46
CA GLY A 593 3.11 8.42 -10.45
C GLY A 593 2.70 8.13 -11.90
N ASN A 594 1.79 7.18 -12.13
CA ASN A 594 1.22 6.88 -13.45
C ASN A 594 0.13 7.90 -13.85
N SER A 595 0.39 9.20 -13.66
CA SER A 595 -0.57 10.29 -13.95
C SER A 595 -0.78 10.56 -15.45
N GLY A 596 0.06 9.96 -16.31
CA GLY A 596 0.24 10.37 -17.71
C GLY A 596 0.70 11.82 -17.84
N ASP A 597 0.94 12.27 -19.07
CA ASP A 597 1.41 13.62 -19.37
C ASP A 597 0.33 14.68 -19.13
N LEU A 598 0.74 15.92 -18.83
CA LEU A 598 -0.11 17.10 -18.96
C LEU A 598 -0.21 17.52 -20.43
N ASP A 599 -1.24 18.27 -20.79
CA ASP A 599 -1.34 18.89 -22.11
C ASP A 599 -0.09 19.74 -22.43
N GLU A 600 0.30 19.80 -23.71
CA GLU A 600 1.52 20.49 -24.14
C GLU A 600 1.49 21.98 -23.79
N SER A 601 0.34 22.65 -23.97
CA SER A 601 0.19 24.08 -23.65
C SER A 601 0.37 24.35 -22.14
N VAL A 602 -0.17 23.47 -21.30
CA VAL A 602 -0.02 23.52 -19.83
C VAL A 602 1.43 23.22 -19.44
N SER A 603 2.04 22.23 -20.07
CA SER A 603 3.42 21.79 -19.78
C SER A 603 4.45 22.88 -20.10
N SER A 604 4.31 23.54 -21.25
CA SER A 604 5.13 24.69 -21.63
C SER A 604 4.83 25.91 -20.76
N ALA A 605 3.55 26.21 -20.49
CA ALA A 605 3.16 27.31 -19.60
C ALA A 605 3.75 27.18 -18.18
N ILE A 606 3.89 25.96 -17.65
CA ILE A 606 4.61 25.70 -16.39
C ILE A 606 6.13 25.90 -16.58
N SER A 607 6.72 25.22 -17.56
CA SER A 607 8.16 25.03 -17.68
C SER A 607 8.90 26.29 -18.13
N GLU A 608 8.37 27.01 -19.13
CA GLU A 608 8.96 28.25 -19.65
C GLU A 608 8.88 29.40 -18.63
N ASN A 609 7.99 29.27 -17.63
CA ASN A 609 7.72 30.32 -16.66
C ASN A 609 8.21 30.03 -15.23
N ASP A 610 8.78 28.85 -14.96
CA ASP A 610 9.15 28.38 -13.61
C ASP A 610 7.97 28.43 -12.60
N ILE A 611 6.76 28.10 -13.05
CA ILE A 611 5.59 28.08 -12.18
C ILE A 611 5.68 26.91 -11.20
N VAL A 612 5.48 27.20 -9.90
CA VAL A 612 5.30 26.15 -8.88
C VAL A 612 3.86 25.63 -8.98
N ALA A 613 3.62 24.75 -9.96
CA ALA A 613 2.33 24.12 -10.19
C ALA A 613 2.03 23.05 -9.13
N SER A 614 0.74 22.89 -8.81
CA SER A 614 0.25 22.02 -7.74
C SER A 614 -0.55 20.81 -8.26
N ALA A 615 -0.38 19.67 -7.61
CA ALA A 615 -1.32 18.56 -7.65
C ALA A 615 -2.07 18.45 -6.32
N VAL A 616 -3.36 18.05 -6.38
CA VAL A 616 -4.13 17.64 -5.21
C VAL A 616 -4.68 16.23 -5.47
N LEU A 617 -4.44 15.30 -4.55
CA LEU A 617 -4.81 13.89 -4.73
C LEU A 617 -5.26 13.23 -3.43
N SER A 618 -6.15 12.24 -3.54
CA SER A 618 -6.58 11.40 -2.41
C SER A 618 -5.66 10.19 -2.17
N GLY A 619 -4.37 10.34 -2.48
CA GLY A 619 -3.33 9.35 -2.24
C GLY A 619 -2.77 9.37 -0.81
N ASN A 620 -1.69 8.61 -0.61
CA ASN A 620 -0.93 8.55 0.64
C ASN A 620 0.51 9.09 0.52
N ARG A 621 1.02 9.32 -0.71
CA ARG A 621 2.37 9.85 -0.98
C ARG A 621 2.36 11.05 -1.93
N ASN A 622 3.10 12.09 -1.54
CA ASN A 622 3.15 13.40 -2.19
C ASN A 622 4.59 13.95 -2.32
N PHE A 623 5.60 13.07 -2.35
CA PHE A 623 6.99 13.49 -2.53
C PHE A 623 7.19 14.24 -3.85
N GLU A 624 8.11 15.20 -3.89
CA GLU A 624 8.44 15.97 -5.10
C GLU A 624 8.88 15.03 -6.23
N GLY A 625 8.27 15.15 -7.42
CA GLY A 625 8.49 14.25 -8.55
C GLY A 625 7.79 12.88 -8.48
N ARG A 626 7.11 12.51 -7.37
CA ARG A 626 6.36 11.24 -7.27
C ARG A 626 5.00 11.26 -7.99
N VAL A 627 4.30 12.39 -7.99
CA VAL A 627 2.94 12.49 -8.53
C VAL A 627 2.97 12.74 -10.04
N HIS A 628 3.73 13.75 -10.47
CA HIS A 628 4.02 14.10 -11.87
C HIS A 628 5.31 14.94 -11.91
N PRO A 629 6.15 14.87 -12.96
CA PRO A 629 7.42 15.64 -13.01
C PRO A 629 7.24 17.16 -12.93
N LEU A 630 6.12 17.70 -13.44
CA LEU A 630 5.86 19.15 -13.44
C LEU A 630 5.14 19.69 -12.19
N THR A 631 4.78 18.84 -11.21
CA THR A 631 4.11 19.29 -9.97
C THR A 631 5.08 19.31 -8.79
N ARG A 632 5.71 20.47 -8.58
CA ARG A 632 6.65 20.74 -7.47
C ARG A 632 5.96 20.78 -6.11
N ALA A 633 4.66 21.09 -6.08
CA ALA A 633 3.82 21.03 -4.89
C ALA A 633 2.75 19.94 -5.04
N ASN A 634 2.59 19.08 -4.04
CA ASN A 634 1.65 17.96 -4.06
C ASN A 634 0.95 17.83 -2.70
N TYR A 635 -0.38 17.81 -2.70
CA TYR A 635 -1.18 17.80 -1.48
C TYR A 635 -2.08 16.57 -1.38
N LEU A 636 -2.00 15.88 -0.25
CA LEU A 636 -2.91 14.81 0.12
C LEU A 636 -4.16 15.41 0.73
N ALA A 637 -5.33 15.11 0.17
CA ALA A 637 -6.61 15.66 0.59
C ALA A 637 -7.73 14.63 0.45
N SER A 638 -8.84 14.81 1.18
CA SER A 638 -10.01 13.94 1.01
C SER A 638 -10.61 14.07 -0.40
N PRO A 639 -11.20 13.01 -0.99
CA PRO A 639 -11.89 13.09 -2.28
C PRO A 639 -12.80 14.32 -2.48
N PRO A 640 -13.64 14.76 -1.50
CA PRO A 640 -14.41 16.01 -1.66
C PRO A 640 -13.54 17.28 -1.67
N LEU A 641 -12.41 17.32 -0.94
CA LEU A 641 -11.44 18.41 -1.08
C LEU A 641 -10.71 18.39 -2.43
N VAL A 642 -10.45 17.22 -3.03
CA VAL A 642 -9.89 17.13 -4.40
C VAL A 642 -10.83 17.81 -5.41
N VAL A 643 -12.16 17.61 -5.29
CA VAL A 643 -13.16 18.30 -6.12
C VAL A 643 -13.15 19.82 -5.83
N ALA A 644 -13.13 20.23 -4.56
CA ALA A 644 -13.09 21.65 -4.18
C ALA A 644 -11.85 22.39 -4.71
N TYR A 645 -10.66 21.80 -4.61
CA TYR A 645 -9.43 22.37 -5.14
C TYR A 645 -9.38 22.36 -6.68
N ALA A 646 -10.04 21.41 -7.35
CA ALA A 646 -10.22 21.44 -8.81
C ALA A 646 -11.13 22.60 -9.25
N LEU A 647 -12.22 22.87 -8.51
CA LEU A 647 -13.14 23.97 -8.77
C LEU A 647 -12.44 25.33 -8.60
N ALA A 648 -11.73 25.53 -7.48
CA ALA A 648 -10.92 26.73 -7.27
C ALA A 648 -9.76 26.83 -8.28
N GLY A 649 -9.15 25.71 -8.66
CA GLY A 649 -7.99 25.63 -9.55
C GLY A 649 -6.72 26.25 -8.98
N THR A 650 -6.63 26.41 -7.66
CA THR A 650 -5.46 26.92 -6.93
C THR A 650 -5.46 26.39 -5.50
N VAL A 651 -4.27 26.20 -4.91
CA VAL A 651 -4.11 26.01 -3.46
C VAL A 651 -3.95 27.32 -2.70
N ASP A 652 -3.78 28.44 -3.43
CA ASP A 652 -3.70 29.80 -2.92
C ASP A 652 -5.10 30.37 -2.61
N ILE A 653 -5.81 29.75 -1.67
CA ILE A 653 -7.22 30.08 -1.34
C ILE A 653 -7.54 29.86 0.15
N ASP A 654 -8.31 30.78 0.73
CA ASP A 654 -8.94 30.68 2.05
C ASP A 654 -10.43 30.37 1.86
N PHE A 655 -10.83 29.09 1.99
CA PHE A 655 -12.20 28.64 1.72
C PHE A 655 -13.28 29.22 2.66
N GLU A 656 -12.92 29.86 3.78
CA GLU A 656 -13.89 30.56 4.64
C GLU A 656 -14.23 31.94 4.08
N LYS A 657 -13.22 32.63 3.53
CA LYS A 657 -13.25 34.07 3.19
C LYS A 657 -13.34 34.33 1.68
N GLU A 658 -12.91 33.38 0.85
CA GLU A 658 -12.87 33.50 -0.60
C GLU A 658 -13.83 32.48 -1.27
N PRO A 659 -14.56 32.87 -2.32
CA PRO A 659 -15.43 31.96 -3.04
C PRO A 659 -14.66 31.03 -3.98
N LEU A 660 -15.23 29.86 -4.23
CA LEU A 660 -14.81 28.93 -5.29
C LEU A 660 -15.05 29.52 -6.69
N GLY A 661 -16.06 30.37 -6.82
CA GLY A 661 -16.40 31.08 -8.04
C GLY A 661 -17.76 31.78 -7.94
N THR A 662 -18.19 32.38 -9.05
CA THR A 662 -19.54 32.95 -9.20
C THR A 662 -20.50 31.89 -9.72
N GLY A 663 -21.63 31.70 -9.05
CA GLY A 663 -22.69 30.79 -9.45
C GLY A 663 -23.56 31.33 -10.59
N LYS A 664 -24.43 30.49 -11.13
CA LYS A 664 -25.33 30.78 -12.27
C LYS A 664 -26.35 31.89 -12.02
N ASP A 665 -26.54 32.29 -10.77
CA ASP A 665 -27.41 33.40 -10.34
C ASP A 665 -26.63 34.69 -10.03
N GLY A 666 -25.33 34.73 -10.33
CA GLY A 666 -24.46 35.87 -10.08
C GLY A 666 -23.92 35.99 -8.65
N LYS A 667 -24.27 35.08 -7.73
CA LYS A 667 -23.76 35.11 -6.34
C LYS A 667 -22.39 34.45 -6.22
N ASN A 668 -21.62 34.85 -5.22
CA ASN A 668 -20.40 34.16 -4.80
C ASN A 668 -20.75 32.84 -4.11
N VAL A 669 -20.14 31.73 -4.54
CA VAL A 669 -20.32 30.40 -3.96
C VAL A 669 -19.06 30.00 -3.20
N PHE A 670 -19.21 29.64 -1.93
CA PHE A 670 -18.13 29.24 -1.02
C PHE A 670 -18.14 27.72 -0.80
N LEU A 671 -17.07 27.18 -0.19
CA LEU A 671 -16.98 25.74 0.10
C LEU A 671 -18.16 25.25 0.97
N ARG A 672 -18.54 26.03 1.98
CA ARG A 672 -19.69 25.76 2.87
C ARG A 672 -21.03 25.62 2.14
N ASP A 673 -21.18 26.19 0.95
CA ASP A 673 -22.43 26.15 0.18
C ASP A 673 -22.55 24.85 -0.64
N ILE A 674 -21.43 24.14 -0.86
CA ILE A 674 -21.37 22.86 -1.58
C ILE A 674 -20.88 21.68 -0.75
N TRP A 675 -20.50 21.88 0.51
CA TRP A 675 -20.07 20.79 1.38
C TRP A 675 -21.28 19.92 1.79
N PRO A 676 -21.18 18.58 1.79
CA PRO A 676 -22.18 17.71 2.37
C PRO A 676 -22.04 17.66 3.89
N SER A 677 -23.17 17.54 4.58
CA SER A 677 -23.24 17.14 5.98
C SER A 677 -22.96 15.64 6.14
N THR A 678 -22.53 15.22 7.33
CA THR A 678 -22.38 13.80 7.69
C THR A 678 -23.71 13.05 7.54
N GLU A 679 -24.83 13.70 7.81
CA GLU A 679 -26.18 13.16 7.62
C GLU A 679 -26.53 12.93 6.15
N GLU A 680 -26.23 13.88 5.24
CA GLU A 680 -26.40 13.69 3.80
C GLU A 680 -25.53 12.55 3.24
N ILE A 681 -24.31 12.37 3.76
CA ILE A 681 -23.45 11.25 3.38
C ILE A 681 -24.05 9.93 3.88
N ALA A 682 -24.44 9.85 5.15
CA ALA A 682 -25.01 8.64 5.74
C ALA A 682 -26.31 8.20 5.03
N GLN A 683 -27.18 9.15 4.65
CA GLN A 683 -28.38 8.90 3.85
C GLN A 683 -28.11 8.44 2.40
N CYS A 684 -26.87 8.57 1.91
CA CYS A 684 -26.46 8.12 0.59
C CYS A 684 -25.65 6.80 0.63
N VAL A 685 -25.16 6.42 1.81
CA VAL A 685 -24.48 5.14 2.10
C VAL A 685 -25.48 4.03 2.42
N ALA A 686 -26.63 4.38 3.01
CA ALA A 686 -27.71 3.46 3.42
C ALA A 686 -28.69 3.12 2.29
#